data_AF-A0A8H3A570-F1
#
_entry.id   AF-A0A8H3A570-F1
#
_cell.length_a   1.000
_cell.length_b   1.000
_cell.length_c   1.000
_cell.angle_alpha   90.00
_cell.angle_beta   90.00
_cell.angle_gamma   90.00
#
_symmetry.space_group_name_H-M   'P 1'
#
loop_
_entity.id
_entity.type
_entity.pdbx_description
1 polymer ?
#
loop_
_entity_poly.entity_id
_entity_poly.type
_entity_poly.pdbx_seq_one_letter_code
_entity_poly.pdbx_strand_id
1 'polypeptide(L)'
;MGATGSKHVTDAARIATVFEGDSKKHTVTPEDVASWKKWDYIIVGGGTAGCVLAHRLSEDPNVSVLLIEAGKDCLDQLFSRIPLTFGRLFKTDADWAYSTKPQSTLDGRSLFWPRGKMLGGCSSINAMCYTHAAPSDYDDWGVEGWKYDDMKPYFLKAEKYTPHVGHSLVDQAHRGDKGEWKTGYSYRADTVGLFIESCKEVGIPYNPDINTPAGTMGVSEIMSHIDSQGERSSTSTAYLPKSVLERSNLTVLIDTRITRLLFDTSNPDEPRAVGVEIAQTAAGSRYRIAASKEVILSAGSIGTPQILMTSGIGPKDVLANTGVQTIKESQHVGRNMYDHLLSCVIFRATESLDYLGTTSGSLLPLIRWLTTGTGPLTSNLCEAAAFIRTDDTKIFGPNPAQIEDTTSGPKAPHLEIACAALTFAEHGFRTAPPGEKAFTMAPVLLRPKSAGYVTIASGNVWDNAVIEPNYFADPNDIKTLVQGVRMVLKIAHTKPLADKLIFKPNTDKSSVFFMGDQDPATITDAEIEGWLRREAETIYHPVGTAKMGSSIENSVVDSELRVHGIKGLRVVDASVFPNQLSAHPVAGVVAVAERAADLIKRNSHRLKQKRMKEYDPSHDAYHVNRVRRTALALARAQIPRPDLLVVELAALLHDILDKKYVTFEQAADSHAYFRPFFESVKGNLDLLADGRARLIVRIIENVSWSTEKKLREEGKLELWHESCSELHCVQDADRLDAIGAFGIMRVAAYSAAVNRPLHTPPDDSNVSESSVQHFHDKLLHIKGRLKTPQGRELGDQRHQLMLQFLDAVDKEYDVLIPTNV
;
A
#
# COMPACT_ATOMS: atom_id res chain seq x y z
N MET A 1 -26.94 20.51 -3.99
CA MET A 1 -25.79 20.84 -4.86
C MET A 1 -25.52 19.61 -5.72
N GLY A 2 -25.49 19.78 -7.04
CA GLY A 2 -25.77 18.74 -8.02
C GLY A 2 -24.76 17.58 -8.07
N ALA A 3 -25.29 16.36 -8.11
CA ALA A 3 -24.55 15.14 -8.42
C ALA A 3 -24.00 15.21 -9.84
N THR A 4 -22.72 15.55 -9.99
CA THR A 4 -22.03 15.49 -11.28
C THR A 4 -21.50 14.08 -11.50
N GLY A 5 -22.26 13.28 -12.27
CA GLY A 5 -21.88 12.07 -13.02
C GLY A 5 -20.78 11.19 -12.46
N SER A 6 -21.15 10.11 -11.75
CA SER A 6 -20.19 9.05 -11.39
C SER A 6 -19.74 8.34 -12.68
N LYS A 7 -18.43 8.22 -12.86
CA LYS A 7 -17.77 7.46 -13.95
C LYS A 7 -17.69 5.96 -13.62
N HIS A 8 -18.45 5.48 -12.62
CA HIS A 8 -18.43 4.07 -12.24
C HIS A 8 -19.17 3.24 -13.28
N VAL A 9 -18.63 2.07 -13.57
CA VAL A 9 -19.30 1.07 -14.40
C VAL A 9 -20.17 0.23 -13.47
N THR A 10 -21.45 0.09 -13.81
CA THR A 10 -22.41 -0.79 -13.12
C THR A 10 -22.89 -1.95 -14.00
N ASP A 11 -22.56 -1.92 -15.29
CA ASP A 11 -22.85 -3.00 -16.24
C ASP A 11 -21.55 -3.73 -16.60
N ALA A 12 -21.37 -4.92 -16.03
CA ALA A 12 -20.20 -5.75 -16.24
C ALA A 12 -19.98 -6.12 -17.72
N ALA A 13 -21.04 -6.23 -18.53
CA ALA A 13 -20.93 -6.60 -19.94
C ALA A 13 -20.11 -5.59 -20.76
N ARG A 14 -20.06 -4.33 -20.33
CA ARG A 14 -19.28 -3.26 -20.99
C ARG A 14 -17.79 -3.47 -20.88
N ILE A 15 -17.30 -4.17 -19.87
CA ILE A 15 -15.85 -4.25 -19.55
C ILE A 15 -15.34 -5.67 -19.29
N ALA A 16 -16.24 -6.65 -19.27
CA ALA A 16 -15.93 -8.08 -19.15
C ALA A 16 -16.49 -8.89 -20.33
N THR A 17 -16.05 -10.15 -20.44
CA THR A 17 -16.54 -11.10 -21.45
C THR A 17 -17.55 -12.05 -20.81
N VAL A 18 -18.73 -12.20 -21.40
CA VAL A 18 -19.79 -13.11 -20.89
C VAL A 18 -19.27 -14.56 -20.88
N PHE A 19 -19.62 -15.32 -19.85
CA PHE A 19 -19.26 -16.73 -19.71
C PHE A 19 -20.51 -17.60 -19.54
N GLU A 20 -20.67 -18.61 -20.40
CA GLU A 20 -21.83 -19.51 -20.46
C GLU A 20 -21.48 -20.99 -20.12
N GLY A 21 -20.28 -21.24 -19.57
CA GLY A 21 -19.78 -22.59 -19.27
C GLY A 21 -19.94 -23.04 -17.81
N ASP A 22 -19.31 -24.17 -17.48
CA ASP A 22 -19.27 -24.69 -16.11
C ASP A 22 -18.36 -23.82 -15.23
N SER A 23 -18.98 -23.03 -14.35
CA SER A 23 -18.28 -22.17 -13.40
C SER A 23 -17.45 -22.93 -12.36
N LYS A 24 -17.56 -24.26 -12.23
CA LYS A 24 -16.80 -25.02 -11.22
C LYS A 24 -15.32 -25.19 -11.54
N LYS A 25 -14.88 -24.94 -12.78
CA LYS A 25 -13.47 -25.07 -13.18
C LYS A 25 -12.70 -23.77 -12.95
N HIS A 26 -11.56 -23.89 -12.28
CA HIS A 26 -10.64 -22.79 -12.00
C HIS A 26 -9.55 -22.63 -13.07
N THR A 27 -9.29 -23.69 -13.83
CA THR A 27 -8.23 -23.78 -14.82
C THR A 27 -8.75 -23.39 -16.20
N VAL A 28 -7.98 -22.58 -16.92
CA VAL A 28 -8.35 -22.07 -18.25
C VAL A 28 -7.17 -22.21 -19.21
N THR A 29 -7.45 -22.25 -20.51
CA THR A 29 -6.37 -22.35 -21.52
C THR A 29 -5.93 -20.95 -21.97
N PRO A 30 -4.71 -20.81 -22.53
CA PRO A 30 -4.27 -19.55 -23.12
C PRO A 30 -5.22 -19.01 -24.21
N GLU A 31 -5.84 -19.90 -24.99
CA GLU A 31 -6.82 -19.54 -26.02
C GLU A 31 -8.09 -18.94 -25.41
N ASP A 32 -8.57 -19.48 -24.29
CA ASP A 32 -9.71 -18.91 -23.56
C ASP A 32 -9.42 -17.45 -23.18
N VAL A 33 -8.26 -17.22 -22.56
CA VAL A 33 -7.84 -15.92 -22.02
C VAL A 33 -7.64 -14.88 -23.13
N ALA A 34 -7.16 -15.30 -24.31
CA ALA A 34 -6.92 -14.41 -25.44
C ALA A 34 -8.22 -13.74 -25.97
N SER A 35 -9.37 -14.37 -25.76
CA SER A 35 -10.68 -13.85 -26.17
C SER A 35 -11.30 -12.85 -25.18
N TRP A 36 -10.73 -12.71 -23.98
CA TRP A 36 -11.32 -11.89 -22.92
C TRP A 36 -10.87 -10.44 -22.98
N LYS A 37 -11.73 -9.54 -22.49
CA LYS A 37 -11.31 -8.17 -22.19
C LYS A 37 -10.20 -8.19 -21.15
N LYS A 38 -9.18 -7.36 -21.37
CA LYS A 38 -7.88 -7.45 -20.70
C LYS A 38 -7.47 -6.13 -20.06
N TRP A 39 -6.91 -6.24 -18.86
CA TRP A 39 -6.35 -5.14 -18.07
C TRP A 39 -4.97 -5.51 -17.59
N ASP A 40 -4.06 -4.55 -17.39
CA ASP A 40 -2.75 -4.86 -16.82
C ASP A 40 -2.86 -5.34 -15.37
N TYR A 41 -3.63 -4.60 -14.57
CA TYR A 41 -3.90 -4.93 -13.17
C TYR A 41 -5.39 -5.03 -12.92
N ILE A 42 -5.80 -6.11 -12.25
CA ILE A 42 -7.15 -6.25 -11.69
C ILE A 42 -7.02 -6.22 -10.17
N ILE A 43 -7.59 -5.20 -9.54
CA ILE A 43 -7.66 -5.05 -8.09
C ILE A 43 -9.03 -5.53 -7.61
N VAL A 44 -9.03 -6.51 -6.71
CA VAL A 44 -10.21 -7.16 -6.16
C VAL A 44 -10.50 -6.59 -4.78
N GLY A 45 -11.57 -5.81 -4.67
CA GLY A 45 -11.95 -5.09 -3.46
C GLY A 45 -11.55 -3.62 -3.55
N GLY A 46 -12.54 -2.74 -3.65
CA GLY A 46 -12.42 -1.28 -3.57
C GLY A 46 -12.33 -0.78 -2.12
N GLY A 47 -11.70 -1.55 -1.23
CA GLY A 47 -11.55 -1.21 0.18
C GLY A 47 -10.43 -0.21 0.46
N THR A 48 -10.02 -0.12 1.73
CA THR A 48 -8.96 0.79 2.20
C THR A 48 -7.71 0.74 1.31
N ALA A 49 -7.12 -0.45 1.10
CA ALA A 49 -5.93 -0.63 0.28
C ALA A 49 -6.22 -0.55 -1.24
N GLY A 50 -7.37 -1.06 -1.68
CA GLY A 50 -7.72 -1.12 -3.10
C GLY A 50 -7.83 0.25 -3.77
N CYS A 51 -8.41 1.24 -3.09
CA CYS A 51 -8.47 2.61 -3.59
C CYS A 51 -7.08 3.24 -3.75
N VAL A 52 -6.18 2.99 -2.80
CA VAL A 52 -4.78 3.48 -2.86
C VAL A 52 -4.06 2.88 -4.07
N LEU A 53 -4.15 1.56 -4.24
CA LEU A 53 -3.55 0.86 -5.38
C LEU A 53 -4.10 1.34 -6.72
N ALA A 54 -5.42 1.49 -6.82
CA ALA A 54 -6.07 1.95 -8.05
C ALA A 54 -5.58 3.36 -8.44
N HIS A 55 -5.48 4.25 -7.46
CA HIS A 55 -4.91 5.58 -7.66
C HIS A 55 -3.46 5.52 -8.11
N ARG A 56 -2.60 4.83 -7.35
CA ARG A 56 -1.16 4.83 -7.57
C ARG A 56 -0.77 4.12 -8.87
N LEU A 57 -1.36 2.96 -9.17
CA LEU A 57 -1.02 2.22 -10.38
C LEU A 57 -1.52 2.91 -11.65
N SER A 58 -2.64 3.64 -11.59
CA SER A 58 -3.16 4.40 -12.73
C SER A 58 -2.45 5.74 -12.98
N GLU A 59 -1.48 6.15 -12.15
CA GLU A 59 -0.66 7.33 -12.39
C GLU A 59 0.15 7.21 -13.70
N ASP A 60 0.54 6.00 -14.10
CA ASP A 60 1.15 5.76 -15.41
C ASP A 60 0.03 5.59 -16.46
N PRO A 61 -0.12 6.52 -17.43
CA PRO A 61 -1.18 6.45 -18.43
C PRO A 61 -1.07 5.23 -19.36
N ASN A 62 0.08 4.54 -19.38
CA ASN A 62 0.30 3.33 -20.17
C ASN A 62 -0.11 2.05 -19.44
N VAL A 63 -0.58 2.15 -18.20
CA VAL A 63 -1.01 1.01 -17.38
C VAL A 63 -2.51 1.05 -17.23
N SER A 64 -3.19 0.00 -17.69
CA SER A 64 -4.65 -0.14 -17.54
C SER A 64 -4.99 -0.83 -16.21
N VAL A 65 -5.83 -0.19 -15.40
CA VAL A 65 -6.22 -0.68 -14.07
C VAL A 65 -7.73 -0.85 -13.99
N LEU A 66 -8.17 -2.03 -13.56
CA LEU A 66 -9.55 -2.31 -13.20
C LEU A 66 -9.66 -2.53 -11.69
N LEU A 67 -10.48 -1.71 -11.02
CA LEU A 67 -10.87 -1.90 -9.63
C LEU A 67 -12.28 -2.49 -9.57
N ILE A 68 -12.48 -3.58 -8.84
CA ILE A 68 -13.78 -4.26 -8.70
C ILE A 68 -14.22 -4.22 -7.24
N GLU A 69 -15.42 -3.70 -6.97
CA GLU A 69 -16.02 -3.58 -5.64
C GLU A 69 -17.41 -4.21 -5.61
N ALA A 70 -17.68 -5.00 -4.56
CA ALA A 70 -18.97 -5.68 -4.39
C ALA A 70 -20.08 -4.74 -3.91
N GLY A 71 -19.72 -3.65 -3.23
CA GLY A 71 -20.62 -2.61 -2.79
C GLY A 71 -20.80 -1.46 -3.78
N LYS A 72 -21.58 -0.46 -3.35
CA LYS A 72 -21.87 0.77 -4.10
C LYS A 72 -20.83 1.86 -3.82
N ASP A 73 -21.01 3.04 -4.42
CA ASP A 73 -20.23 4.22 -4.05
C ASP A 73 -20.56 4.67 -2.61
N CYS A 74 -19.53 5.04 -1.85
CA CYS A 74 -19.70 5.60 -0.51
C CYS A 74 -20.36 6.98 -0.52
N LEU A 75 -20.22 7.75 -1.61
CA LEU A 75 -20.82 9.09 -1.72
C LEU A 75 -22.34 9.06 -1.83
N ASP A 76 -22.91 7.93 -2.27
CA ASP A 76 -24.36 7.70 -2.28
C ASP A 76 -24.91 7.39 -0.87
N GLN A 77 -24.02 7.11 0.11
CA GLN A 77 -24.38 6.82 1.49
C GLN A 77 -24.17 8.06 2.37
N LEU A 78 -25.23 8.80 2.65
CA LEU A 78 -25.15 10.03 3.47
C LEU A 78 -24.45 9.81 4.82
N PHE A 79 -24.74 8.70 5.50
CA PHE A 79 -24.15 8.38 6.81
C PHE A 79 -22.66 8.00 6.74
N SER A 80 -22.14 7.68 5.55
CA SER A 80 -20.69 7.52 5.35
C SER A 80 -19.97 8.86 5.45
N ARG A 81 -20.61 9.95 5.02
CA ARG A 81 -20.00 11.28 4.98
C ARG A 81 -19.97 11.97 6.34
N ILE A 82 -21.03 11.82 7.14
CA ILE A 82 -21.17 12.47 8.45
C ILE A 82 -20.47 11.63 9.52
N PRO A 83 -19.35 12.10 10.12
CA PRO A 83 -18.51 11.33 11.03
C PRO A 83 -19.27 10.58 12.13
N LEU A 84 -20.06 11.28 12.95
CA LEU A 84 -20.76 10.71 14.10
C LEU A 84 -21.75 9.58 13.73
N THR A 85 -22.21 9.53 12.48
CA THR A 85 -23.32 8.66 12.07
C THR A 85 -22.88 7.29 11.53
N PHE A 86 -21.60 6.96 11.60
CA PHE A 86 -21.07 5.73 11.00
C PHE A 86 -21.80 4.45 11.45
N GLY A 87 -22.24 4.37 12.71
CA GLY A 87 -23.00 3.23 13.23
C GLY A 87 -24.34 3.00 12.54
N ARG A 88 -24.90 4.01 11.85
CA ARG A 88 -26.13 3.88 11.05
C ARG A 88 -25.94 3.07 9.77
N LEU A 89 -24.70 2.77 9.38
CA LEU A 89 -24.40 1.94 8.23
C LEU A 89 -24.37 0.44 8.56
N PHE A 90 -24.30 0.08 9.84
CA PHE A 90 -24.26 -1.32 10.27
C PHE A 90 -25.56 -2.05 9.93
N LYS A 91 -25.45 -3.31 9.48
CA LYS A 91 -26.58 -4.16 9.06
C LYS A 91 -27.43 -3.55 7.91
N THR A 92 -26.83 -2.68 7.10
CA THR A 92 -27.42 -2.16 5.86
C THR A 92 -26.70 -2.75 4.64
N ASP A 93 -27.12 -2.40 3.42
CA ASP A 93 -26.44 -2.81 2.19
C ASP A 93 -24.97 -2.34 2.09
N ALA A 94 -24.58 -1.34 2.89
CA ALA A 94 -23.23 -0.81 2.97
C ALA A 94 -22.32 -1.62 3.92
N ASP A 95 -22.83 -2.68 4.53
CA ASP A 95 -22.16 -3.55 5.47
C ASP A 95 -22.29 -5.02 5.03
N TRP A 96 -21.21 -5.79 5.13
CA TRP A 96 -21.26 -7.24 4.96
C TRP A 96 -22.01 -7.94 6.09
N ALA A 97 -22.12 -7.29 7.25
CA ALA A 97 -22.89 -7.72 8.40
C ALA A 97 -22.58 -9.14 8.87
N TYR A 98 -21.30 -9.48 8.98
CA TYR A 98 -20.87 -10.82 9.40
C TYR A 98 -21.19 -11.08 10.88
N SER A 99 -21.18 -12.37 11.23
CA SER A 99 -21.19 -12.83 12.61
C SER A 99 -20.12 -13.90 12.83
N THR A 100 -19.56 -13.93 14.03
CA THR A 100 -18.64 -15.00 14.45
C THR A 100 -19.41 -16.30 14.72
N LYS A 101 -18.69 -17.41 14.79
CA LYS A 101 -19.21 -18.61 15.48
C LYS A 101 -19.54 -18.31 16.94
N PRO A 102 -20.42 -19.09 17.59
CA PRO A 102 -20.60 -19.06 19.03
C PRO A 102 -19.26 -19.27 19.76
N GLN A 103 -18.91 -18.35 20.65
CA GLN A 103 -17.65 -18.34 21.39
C GLN A 103 -17.85 -19.03 22.76
N SER A 104 -17.26 -20.20 22.98
CA SER A 104 -17.40 -20.94 24.25
C SER A 104 -16.85 -20.18 25.46
N THR A 105 -15.87 -19.31 25.24
CA THR A 105 -15.24 -18.44 26.23
C THR A 105 -16.02 -17.15 26.50
N LEU A 106 -17.04 -16.84 25.72
CA LEU A 106 -17.93 -15.68 25.90
C LEU A 106 -19.38 -16.12 26.10
N ASP A 107 -19.59 -17.14 26.95
CA ASP A 107 -20.91 -17.68 27.30
C ASP A 107 -21.75 -18.13 26.08
N GLY A 108 -21.09 -18.61 25.02
CA GLY A 108 -21.75 -19.09 23.80
C GLY A 108 -22.26 -17.98 22.88
N ARG A 109 -21.91 -16.70 23.13
CA ARG A 109 -22.34 -15.58 22.28
C ARG A 109 -21.72 -15.68 20.88
N SER A 110 -22.52 -15.31 19.87
CA SER A 110 -22.04 -14.98 18.53
C SER A 110 -21.95 -13.45 18.44
N LEU A 111 -20.82 -12.93 17.97
CA LEU A 111 -20.55 -11.50 17.94
C LEU A 111 -20.76 -10.96 16.53
N PHE A 112 -21.32 -9.76 16.43
CA PHE A 112 -21.50 -9.04 15.18
C PHE A 112 -20.17 -8.40 14.73
N TRP A 113 -19.80 -8.63 13.47
CA TRP A 113 -18.56 -8.15 12.85
C TRP A 113 -18.88 -7.32 11.59
N PRO A 114 -19.15 -6.01 11.74
CA PRO A 114 -19.41 -5.13 10.61
C PRO A 114 -18.16 -4.96 9.74
N ARG A 115 -18.32 -5.00 8.42
CA ARG A 115 -17.26 -4.69 7.44
C ARG A 115 -17.87 -3.90 6.29
N GLY A 116 -17.27 -2.75 5.96
CA GLY A 116 -17.76 -1.90 4.87
C GLY A 116 -17.81 -2.63 3.52
N LYS A 117 -18.99 -2.61 2.90
CA LYS A 117 -19.31 -3.12 1.56
C LYS A 117 -19.69 -1.94 0.66
N MET A 118 -18.69 -1.15 0.29
CA MET A 118 -18.77 0.03 -0.57
C MET A 118 -17.35 0.49 -0.93
N LEU A 119 -17.21 1.40 -1.89
CA LEU A 119 -15.92 2.03 -2.18
C LEU A 119 -15.32 2.68 -0.92
N GLY A 120 -14.01 2.49 -0.73
CA GLY A 120 -13.27 2.82 0.48
C GLY A 120 -13.38 1.76 1.58
N GLY A 121 -14.30 0.80 1.44
CA GLY A 121 -14.52 -0.33 2.35
C GLY A 121 -14.66 0.15 3.79
N CYS A 122 -13.83 -0.40 4.68
CA CYS A 122 -13.89 -0.08 6.10
C CYS A 122 -13.46 1.36 6.44
N SER A 123 -12.67 2.04 5.60
CA SER A 123 -12.38 3.47 5.81
C SER A 123 -13.62 4.36 5.64
N SER A 124 -14.65 3.87 4.94
CA SER A 124 -15.93 4.56 4.70
C SER A 124 -16.98 4.33 5.81
N ILE A 125 -16.68 3.50 6.82
CA ILE A 125 -17.61 3.13 7.92
C ILE A 125 -16.96 3.12 9.31
N ASN A 126 -15.63 3.28 9.42
CA ASN A 126 -14.92 3.25 10.72
C ASN A 126 -15.16 4.50 11.58
N ALA A 127 -14.63 4.49 12.81
CA ALA A 127 -14.61 5.62 13.75
C ALA A 127 -13.50 6.67 13.47
N MET A 128 -12.95 6.71 12.26
CA MET A 128 -11.96 7.70 11.78
C MET A 128 -10.68 7.93 12.58
N CYS A 129 -10.36 7.10 13.58
CA CYS A 129 -9.11 7.21 14.34
C CYS A 129 -7.89 7.07 13.42
N TYR A 130 -6.95 7.99 13.54
CA TYR A 130 -5.68 7.98 12.81
C TYR A 130 -4.52 7.81 13.79
N THR A 131 -3.90 6.64 13.75
CA THR A 131 -2.82 6.22 14.64
C THR A 131 -1.77 5.41 13.87
N HIS A 132 -0.49 5.72 14.03
CA HIS A 132 0.63 4.99 13.42
C HIS A 132 1.02 3.71 14.17
N ALA A 133 0.49 3.45 15.36
CA ALA A 133 0.96 2.38 16.27
C ALA A 133 2.36 2.62 16.85
N ALA A 134 2.85 1.68 17.67
CA ALA A 134 4.19 1.76 18.20
C ALA A 134 5.19 1.38 17.09
N PRO A 135 6.31 2.11 16.91
CA PRO A 135 7.34 1.75 15.93
C PRO A 135 7.79 0.28 16.00
N SER A 136 7.95 -0.25 17.21
CA SER A 136 8.35 -1.64 17.45
C SER A 136 7.34 -2.66 16.91
N ASP A 137 6.06 -2.31 16.71
CA ASP A 137 5.06 -3.23 16.16
C ASP A 137 5.40 -3.62 14.71
N TYR A 138 5.96 -2.69 13.94
CA TYR A 138 6.41 -2.96 12.56
C TYR A 138 7.72 -3.75 12.55
N ASP A 139 8.60 -3.49 13.51
CA ASP A 139 9.86 -4.23 13.65
C ASP A 139 9.59 -5.69 14.05
N ASP A 140 8.58 -5.92 14.90
CA ASP A 140 8.10 -7.24 15.36
C ASP A 140 7.47 -8.08 14.25
N TRP A 141 7.12 -7.48 13.11
CA TRP A 141 6.70 -8.27 11.93
C TRP A 141 7.82 -9.19 11.43
N GLY A 142 9.09 -8.88 11.72
CA GLY A 142 10.22 -9.77 11.40
C GLY A 142 10.45 -9.96 9.90
N VAL A 143 9.87 -9.11 9.05
CA VAL A 143 10.01 -9.17 7.60
C VAL A 143 10.89 -8.01 7.12
N GLU A 144 11.96 -8.34 6.41
CA GLU A 144 12.86 -7.36 5.83
C GLU A 144 12.11 -6.40 4.90
N GLY A 145 12.39 -5.11 5.02
CA GLY A 145 11.66 -4.10 4.28
C GLY A 145 10.30 -3.75 4.88
N TRP A 146 9.98 -4.11 6.12
CA TRP A 146 8.70 -3.70 6.72
C TRP A 146 8.84 -3.13 8.13
N LYS A 147 10.07 -2.78 8.52
CA LYS A 147 10.39 -2.09 9.78
C LYS A 147 9.75 -0.70 9.83
N TYR A 148 9.75 -0.07 11.00
CA TYR A 148 9.16 1.28 11.11
C TYR A 148 9.83 2.30 10.19
N ASP A 149 11.16 2.29 10.08
CA ASP A 149 11.90 3.20 9.19
C ASP A 149 11.57 3.00 7.70
N ASP A 150 11.19 1.77 7.34
CA ASP A 150 10.70 1.38 6.03
C ASP A 150 9.28 1.87 5.76
N MET A 151 8.45 1.94 6.79
CA MET A 151 7.03 2.30 6.71
C MET A 151 6.78 3.81 6.86
N LYS A 152 7.59 4.48 7.67
CA LYS A 152 7.49 5.92 7.98
C LYS A 152 7.34 6.81 6.74
N PRO A 153 8.13 6.65 5.66
CA PRO A 153 7.96 7.46 4.45
C PRO A 153 6.57 7.33 3.82
N TYR A 154 5.92 6.17 3.97
CA TYR A 154 4.61 5.91 3.38
C TYR A 154 3.45 6.45 4.24
N PHE A 155 3.63 6.60 5.56
CA PHE A 155 2.70 7.41 6.37
C PHE A 155 2.71 8.86 5.89
N LEU A 156 3.90 9.45 5.73
CA LEU A 156 4.06 10.83 5.26
C LEU A 156 3.58 11.02 3.81
N LYS A 157 3.79 10.03 2.94
CA LYS A 157 3.32 10.05 1.53
C LYS A 157 1.80 10.03 1.43
N ALA A 158 1.14 9.27 2.31
CA ALA A 158 -0.32 9.16 2.32
C ALA A 158 -0.98 10.40 2.92
N GLU A 159 -0.39 10.95 3.98
CA GLU A 159 -0.99 11.98 4.81
C GLU A 159 -1.00 13.38 4.18
N LYS A 160 -2.11 14.07 4.38
CA LYS A 160 -2.28 15.52 4.21
C LYS A 160 -2.84 16.11 5.50
N TYR A 161 -1.94 16.38 6.43
CA TYR A 161 -2.24 16.92 7.74
C TYR A 161 -2.70 18.37 7.65
N THR A 162 -3.77 18.68 8.35
CA THR A 162 -4.29 20.04 8.52
C THR A 162 -3.94 20.55 9.92
N PRO A 163 -3.03 21.54 10.05
CA PRO A 163 -2.68 22.11 11.34
C PRO A 163 -3.89 22.72 12.05
N HIS A 164 -3.96 22.55 13.37
CA HIS A 164 -5.03 23.05 14.20
C HIS A 164 -4.50 23.94 15.33
N VAL A 165 -5.14 25.08 15.58
CA VAL A 165 -4.67 26.08 16.56
C VAL A 165 -4.60 25.55 17.99
N GLY A 166 -5.48 24.60 18.34
CA GLY A 166 -5.49 23.92 19.64
C GLY A 166 -4.42 22.84 19.81
N HIS A 167 -3.64 22.51 18.78
CA HIS A 167 -2.66 21.41 18.77
C HIS A 167 -1.29 21.89 18.30
N SER A 168 -0.81 23.00 18.84
CA SER A 168 0.50 23.59 18.50
C SER A 168 1.71 22.73 18.90
N LEU A 169 1.51 21.72 19.75
CA LEU A 169 2.53 20.77 20.19
C LEU A 169 2.71 19.57 19.24
N VAL A 170 1.92 19.47 18.17
CA VAL A 170 2.11 18.46 17.12
C VAL A 170 3.36 18.77 16.32
N ASP A 171 4.25 17.78 16.17
CA ASP A 171 5.49 17.96 15.43
C ASP A 171 5.25 17.79 13.93
N GLN A 172 5.26 18.92 13.22
CA GLN A 172 5.06 18.97 11.77
C GLN A 172 6.16 18.21 10.99
N ALA A 173 7.35 17.99 11.57
CA ALA A 173 8.40 17.20 10.93
C ALA A 173 8.06 15.70 10.83
N HIS A 174 7.01 15.26 11.53
CA HIS A 174 6.47 13.91 11.49
C HIS A 174 5.12 13.84 10.77
N ARG A 175 4.78 14.84 9.94
CA ARG A 175 3.52 14.90 9.19
C ARG A 175 3.72 14.99 7.68
N GLY A 176 2.82 14.34 6.96
CA GLY A 176 2.66 14.57 5.52
C GLY A 176 1.79 15.79 5.25
N ASP A 177 2.18 16.66 4.32
CA ASP A 177 1.43 17.86 3.92
C ASP A 177 0.97 17.83 2.45
N LYS A 178 1.40 16.81 1.70
CA LYS A 178 1.23 16.68 0.24
C LYS A 178 0.49 15.43 -0.19
N GLY A 179 0.19 14.52 0.73
CA GLY A 179 -0.54 13.30 0.43
C GLY A 179 -1.98 13.55 0.01
N GLU A 180 -2.71 12.46 -0.20
CA GLU A 180 -4.11 12.52 -0.63
C GLU A 180 -5.06 12.47 0.58
N TRP A 181 -4.64 11.81 1.66
CA TRP A 181 -5.50 11.45 2.76
C TRP A 181 -5.51 12.53 3.84
N LYS A 182 -6.63 13.25 3.94
CA LYS A 182 -6.77 14.40 4.84
C LYS A 182 -6.90 13.94 6.29
N THR A 183 -6.03 14.47 7.15
CA THR A 183 -6.00 14.21 8.60
C THR A 183 -6.00 15.50 9.39
N GLY A 184 -6.46 15.43 10.65
CA GLY A 184 -6.49 16.57 11.55
C GLY A 184 -7.32 16.31 12.81
N TYR A 185 -7.56 17.38 13.55
CA TYR A 185 -8.40 17.35 14.74
C TYR A 185 -9.75 17.98 14.44
N SER A 186 -10.80 17.42 15.04
CA SER A 186 -12.20 17.81 14.81
C SER A 186 -12.86 18.17 16.14
N TYR A 187 -14.18 18.02 16.24
CA TYR A 187 -14.93 18.23 17.47
C TYR A 187 -14.44 17.32 18.60
N ARG A 188 -14.33 17.90 19.80
CA ARG A 188 -14.10 17.21 21.08
C ARG A 188 -15.10 17.72 22.11
N ALA A 189 -15.80 16.82 22.80
CA ALA A 189 -16.68 17.16 23.90
C ALA A 189 -15.89 17.61 25.15
N ASP A 190 -16.47 18.50 25.95
CA ASP A 190 -15.81 19.02 27.16
C ASP A 190 -15.49 17.92 28.19
N THR A 191 -16.40 16.95 28.36
CA THR A 191 -16.17 15.78 29.24
C THR A 191 -15.01 14.91 28.81
N VAL A 192 -14.69 14.85 27.51
CA VAL A 192 -13.49 14.17 27.01
C VAL A 192 -12.22 14.93 27.41
N GLY A 193 -12.26 16.26 27.43
CA GLY A 193 -11.18 17.07 28.00
C GLY A 193 -10.94 16.76 29.48
N LEU A 194 -12.01 16.54 30.26
CA LEU A 194 -11.89 16.15 31.67
C LEU A 194 -11.32 14.74 31.85
N PHE A 195 -11.62 13.81 30.93
CA PHE A 195 -11.00 12.49 30.92
C PHE A 195 -9.47 12.58 30.77
N ILE A 196 -8.96 13.44 29.88
CA ILE A 196 -7.52 13.66 29.70
C ILE A 196 -6.89 14.18 31.00
N GLU A 197 -7.52 15.15 31.66
CA GLU A 197 -7.04 15.69 32.93
C GLU A 197 -7.07 14.64 34.05
N SER A 198 -8.14 13.85 34.17
CA SER A 198 -8.21 12.75 35.15
C SER A 198 -7.17 11.65 34.87
N CYS A 199 -6.85 11.37 33.60
CA CYS A 199 -5.75 10.47 33.23
C CYS A 199 -4.41 10.96 33.78
N LYS A 200 -4.14 12.27 33.69
CA LYS A 200 -2.92 12.88 34.24
C LYS A 200 -2.86 12.76 35.76
N GLU A 201 -3.98 12.98 36.45
CA GLU A 201 -4.07 12.84 37.91
C GLU A 201 -3.85 11.40 38.39
N VAL A 202 -4.25 10.38 37.62
CA VAL A 202 -3.93 8.97 37.94
C VAL A 202 -2.49 8.57 37.58
N GLY A 203 -1.70 9.49 37.00
CA GLY A 203 -0.29 9.32 36.68
C GLY A 203 0.03 8.98 35.21
N ILE A 204 -0.97 8.97 34.31
CA ILE A 204 -0.75 8.72 32.88
C ILE A 204 -0.29 10.02 32.22
N PRO A 205 0.92 10.07 31.61
CA PRO A 205 1.43 11.31 31.03
C PRO A 205 0.62 11.73 29.80
N TYR A 206 0.48 13.04 29.60
CA TYR A 206 -0.10 13.57 28.36
C TYR A 206 0.90 13.43 27.20
N ASN A 207 0.44 12.88 26.09
CA ASN A 207 1.18 12.81 24.84
C ASN A 207 0.47 13.73 23.83
N PRO A 208 1.07 14.86 23.44
CA PRO A 208 0.45 15.77 22.47
C PRO A 208 0.47 15.23 21.04
N ASP A 209 1.29 14.21 20.75
CA ASP A 209 1.49 13.69 19.41
C ASP A 209 1.85 12.18 19.41
N ILE A 210 0.81 11.36 19.30
CA ILE A 210 0.91 9.89 19.26
C ILE A 210 1.37 9.32 17.91
N ASN A 211 1.58 10.16 16.89
CA ASN A 211 1.96 9.75 15.53
C ASN A 211 3.42 10.13 15.22
N THR A 212 4.31 9.84 16.16
CA THR A 212 5.76 10.12 16.08
C THR A 212 6.57 8.85 16.32
N PRO A 213 7.89 8.87 16.04
CA PRO A 213 8.78 7.76 16.42
C PRO A 213 8.84 7.49 17.94
N ALA A 214 8.25 8.36 18.79
CA ALA A 214 8.15 8.08 20.22
C ALA A 214 7.04 7.06 20.54
N GLY A 215 6.09 6.83 19.62
CA GLY A 215 4.95 5.93 19.80
C GLY A 215 3.76 6.58 20.53
N THR A 216 2.80 5.75 20.93
CA THR A 216 1.47 6.18 21.38
C THR A 216 1.32 6.35 22.89
N MET A 217 2.28 5.87 23.69
CA MET A 217 2.19 5.85 25.17
C MET A 217 1.73 7.19 25.77
N GLY A 218 0.87 7.10 26.78
CA GLY A 218 0.25 8.25 27.44
C GLY A 218 -1.18 8.51 26.98
N VAL A 219 -1.79 9.59 27.49
CA VAL A 219 -3.13 10.04 27.11
C VAL A 219 -3.05 11.14 26.06
N SER A 220 -3.87 11.04 25.02
CA SER A 220 -3.91 12.00 23.91
C SER A 220 -5.33 12.18 23.39
N GLU A 221 -5.58 13.33 22.79
CA GLU A 221 -6.65 13.45 21.80
C GLU A 221 -6.31 12.62 20.57
N ILE A 222 -7.31 11.94 20.01
CA ILE A 222 -7.12 11.09 18.82
C ILE A 222 -7.22 11.96 17.58
N MET A 223 -6.13 11.98 16.79
CA MET A 223 -6.18 12.55 15.46
C MET A 223 -7.14 11.75 14.58
N SER A 224 -7.87 12.43 13.72
CA SER A 224 -8.90 11.83 12.87
C SER A 224 -8.59 12.01 11.38
N HIS A 225 -9.20 11.17 10.54
CA HIS A 225 -9.24 11.38 9.09
C HIS A 225 -10.59 12.00 8.67
N ILE A 226 -10.82 13.21 9.17
CA ILE A 226 -11.96 14.09 8.84
C ILE A 226 -11.41 15.33 8.15
N ASP A 227 -12.05 15.78 7.08
CA ASP A 227 -11.54 16.89 6.30
C ASP A 227 -12.01 18.26 6.80
N SER A 228 -11.46 19.32 6.20
CA SER A 228 -11.78 20.71 6.53
C SER A 228 -13.25 21.11 6.31
N GLN A 229 -14.05 20.29 5.62
CA GLN A 229 -15.49 20.49 5.45
C GLN A 229 -16.29 19.71 6.51
N GLY A 230 -15.62 19.07 7.46
CA GLY A 230 -16.25 18.23 8.49
C GLY A 230 -16.78 16.91 7.95
N GLU A 231 -16.37 16.49 6.76
CA GLU A 231 -16.75 15.19 6.18
C GLU A 231 -15.67 14.14 6.44
N ARG A 232 -16.07 12.88 6.51
CA ARG A 232 -15.13 11.76 6.51
C ARG A 232 -14.21 11.82 5.29
N SER A 233 -12.90 11.78 5.53
CA SER A 233 -11.88 11.50 4.51
C SER A 233 -11.62 9.99 4.48
N SER A 234 -12.36 9.25 3.65
CA SER A 234 -12.14 7.82 3.36
C SER A 234 -11.08 7.64 2.28
N THR A 235 -10.55 6.42 2.08
CA THR A 235 -9.62 6.20 0.96
C THR A 235 -10.29 6.34 -0.39
N SER A 236 -11.61 6.10 -0.52
CA SER A 236 -12.32 6.40 -1.77
C SER A 236 -12.37 7.89 -2.07
N THR A 237 -12.69 8.72 -1.07
CA THR A 237 -12.81 10.18 -1.29
C THR A 237 -11.43 10.83 -1.44
N ALA A 238 -10.42 10.33 -0.75
CA ALA A 238 -9.05 10.82 -0.82
C ALA A 238 -8.31 10.37 -2.09
N TYR A 239 -8.33 9.08 -2.42
CA TYR A 239 -7.53 8.52 -3.52
C TYR A 239 -8.28 8.40 -4.84
N LEU A 240 -9.61 8.38 -4.84
CA LEU A 240 -10.44 8.36 -6.05
C LEU A 240 -11.27 9.65 -6.19
N PRO A 241 -10.68 10.86 -6.07
CA PRO A 241 -11.39 12.08 -6.39
C PRO A 241 -11.77 12.08 -7.87
N LYS A 242 -12.70 12.96 -8.25
CA LYS A 242 -13.20 13.08 -9.62
C LYS A 242 -12.09 13.10 -10.69
N SER A 243 -11.01 13.83 -10.47
CA SER A 243 -9.86 13.91 -11.40
C SER A 243 -9.16 12.57 -11.65
N VAL A 244 -9.16 11.66 -10.66
CA VAL A 244 -8.57 10.32 -10.77
C VAL A 244 -9.55 9.37 -11.45
N LEU A 245 -10.84 9.42 -11.05
CA LEU A 245 -11.91 8.66 -11.73
C LEU A 245 -12.07 9.05 -13.20
N GLU A 246 -11.60 10.25 -13.58
CA GLU A 246 -11.66 10.71 -14.96
C GLU A 246 -10.57 10.16 -15.87
N ARG A 247 -9.51 9.55 -15.32
CA ARG A 247 -8.41 8.94 -16.07
C ARG A 247 -8.91 7.83 -17.00
N SER A 248 -8.51 7.85 -18.28
CA SER A 248 -8.96 6.88 -19.28
C SER A 248 -8.44 5.45 -19.05
N ASN A 249 -7.36 5.32 -18.29
CA ASN A 249 -6.69 4.04 -17.99
C ASN A 249 -7.12 3.44 -16.64
N LEU A 250 -8.03 4.07 -15.90
CA LEU A 250 -8.65 3.53 -14.70
C LEU A 250 -10.12 3.24 -14.96
N THR A 251 -10.57 2.04 -14.60
CA THR A 251 -12.00 1.70 -14.58
C THR A 251 -12.37 1.17 -13.20
N VAL A 252 -13.48 1.66 -12.66
CA VAL A 252 -14.03 1.22 -11.37
C VAL A 252 -15.38 0.54 -11.64
N LEU A 253 -15.46 -0.75 -11.34
CA LEU A 253 -16.65 -1.57 -11.44
C LEU A 253 -17.21 -1.79 -10.04
N ILE A 254 -18.41 -1.27 -9.79
CA ILE A 254 -19.09 -1.40 -8.48
C ILE A 254 -20.27 -2.39 -8.59
N ASP A 255 -20.88 -2.71 -7.44
CA ASP A 255 -22.01 -3.64 -7.34
C ASP A 255 -21.73 -4.98 -8.02
N THR A 256 -20.49 -5.45 -7.89
CA THR A 256 -19.98 -6.64 -8.60
C THR A 256 -19.07 -7.44 -7.70
N ARG A 257 -19.43 -8.71 -7.48
CA ARG A 257 -18.66 -9.63 -6.64
C ARG A 257 -17.76 -10.51 -7.52
N ILE A 258 -16.51 -10.69 -7.08
CA ILE A 258 -15.64 -11.74 -7.59
C ILE A 258 -16.19 -13.09 -7.14
N THR A 259 -16.39 -14.00 -8.08
CA THR A 259 -16.80 -15.36 -7.80
C THR A 259 -15.63 -16.32 -7.74
N ARG A 260 -14.53 -16.03 -8.46
CA ARG A 260 -13.40 -16.96 -8.59
C ARG A 260 -12.15 -16.29 -9.17
N LEU A 261 -10.97 -16.76 -8.76
CA LEU A 261 -9.71 -16.53 -9.48
C LEU A 261 -9.50 -17.61 -10.55
N LEU A 262 -8.99 -17.20 -11.71
CA LEU A 262 -8.77 -18.07 -12.87
C LEU A 262 -7.28 -18.29 -13.10
N PHE A 263 -6.90 -19.53 -13.36
CA PHE A 263 -5.50 -19.96 -13.43
C PHE A 263 -5.15 -20.63 -14.76
N ASP A 264 -4.00 -20.26 -15.31
CA ASP A 264 -3.28 -21.09 -16.27
C ASP A 264 -2.40 -22.07 -15.48
N THR A 265 -2.68 -23.37 -15.65
CA THR A 265 -1.97 -24.48 -15.00
C THR A 265 -1.22 -25.34 -16.01
N SER A 266 -0.91 -24.80 -17.20
CA SER A 266 -0.07 -25.46 -18.19
C SER A 266 1.31 -25.83 -17.65
N ASN A 267 1.82 -25.06 -16.68
CA ASN A 267 2.91 -25.45 -15.79
C ASN A 267 2.34 -25.81 -14.40
N PRO A 268 2.21 -27.10 -14.04
CA PRO A 268 1.60 -27.52 -12.78
C PRO A 268 2.39 -27.08 -11.53
N ASP A 269 3.72 -26.95 -11.66
CA ASP A 269 4.58 -26.57 -10.53
C ASP A 269 4.46 -25.07 -10.19
N GLU A 270 3.98 -24.27 -11.14
CA GLU A 270 3.92 -22.83 -11.03
C GLU A 270 2.67 -22.24 -11.71
N PRO A 271 1.48 -22.47 -11.13
CA PRO A 271 0.23 -21.89 -11.62
C PRO A 271 0.32 -20.38 -11.76
N ARG A 272 -0.30 -19.82 -12.79
CA ARG A 272 -0.39 -18.36 -12.98
C ARG A 272 -1.84 -17.90 -12.85
N ALA A 273 -2.11 -16.94 -11.98
CA ALA A 273 -3.36 -16.20 -12.01
C ALA A 273 -3.41 -15.34 -13.28
N VAL A 274 -4.41 -15.60 -14.12
CA VAL A 274 -4.58 -14.97 -15.45
C VAL A 274 -5.80 -14.07 -15.53
N GLY A 275 -6.65 -14.08 -14.50
CA GLY A 275 -7.88 -13.30 -14.53
C GLY A 275 -8.82 -13.64 -13.39
N VAL A 276 -10.03 -13.12 -13.50
CA VAL A 276 -11.09 -13.29 -12.50
C VAL A 276 -12.42 -13.59 -13.17
N GLU A 277 -13.28 -14.32 -12.46
CA GLU A 277 -14.70 -14.44 -12.75
C GLU A 277 -15.49 -13.56 -11.80
N ILE A 278 -16.52 -12.89 -12.32
CA ILE A 278 -17.38 -11.96 -11.58
C ILE A 278 -18.87 -12.24 -11.84
N ALA A 279 -19.69 -11.80 -10.89
CA ALA A 279 -21.14 -11.78 -11.00
C ALA A 279 -21.73 -10.65 -10.13
N GLN A 280 -22.85 -10.08 -10.56
CA GLN A 280 -23.59 -9.10 -9.75
C GLN A 280 -24.54 -9.76 -8.75
N THR A 281 -25.03 -10.96 -9.07
CA THR A 281 -25.93 -11.73 -8.19
C THR A 281 -25.58 -13.22 -8.21
N ALA A 282 -26.02 -13.96 -7.20
CA ALA A 282 -25.81 -15.41 -7.11
C ALA A 282 -26.35 -16.17 -8.32
N ALA A 283 -27.53 -15.80 -8.82
CA ALA A 283 -28.19 -16.41 -9.98
C ALA A 283 -27.89 -15.72 -11.32
N GLY A 284 -27.13 -14.61 -11.32
CA GLY A 284 -26.91 -13.79 -12.51
C GLY A 284 -25.87 -14.34 -13.48
N SER A 285 -25.74 -13.67 -14.63
CA SER A 285 -24.71 -13.99 -15.62
C SER A 285 -23.31 -13.90 -15.03
N ARG A 286 -22.42 -14.79 -15.50
CA ARG A 286 -21.00 -14.77 -15.16
C ARG A 286 -20.22 -14.06 -16.23
N TYR A 287 -19.18 -13.35 -15.83
CA TYR A 287 -18.26 -12.70 -16.74
C TYR A 287 -16.82 -12.98 -16.35
N ARG A 288 -15.92 -13.03 -17.33
CA ARG A 288 -14.49 -13.26 -17.16
C ARG A 288 -13.69 -12.07 -17.69
N ILE A 289 -12.58 -11.79 -17.01
CA ILE A 289 -11.68 -10.67 -17.31
C ILE A 289 -10.24 -11.16 -17.15
N ALA A 290 -9.39 -10.85 -18.14
CA ALA A 290 -7.99 -11.23 -18.14
C ALA A 290 -7.10 -10.14 -17.51
N ALA A 291 -6.07 -10.58 -16.77
CA ALA A 291 -4.99 -9.73 -16.26
C ALA A 291 -3.69 -9.97 -17.06
N SER A 292 -3.11 -8.92 -17.68
CA SER A 292 -1.81 -9.03 -18.36
C SER A 292 -0.68 -9.28 -17.37
N LYS A 293 -0.69 -8.54 -16.24
CA LYS A 293 0.41 -8.50 -15.29
C LYS A 293 0.04 -9.25 -14.01
N GLU A 294 -0.84 -8.68 -13.18
CA GLU A 294 -1.17 -9.24 -11.87
C GLU A 294 -2.65 -9.04 -11.50
N VAL A 295 -3.22 -10.03 -10.81
CA VAL A 295 -4.42 -9.88 -9.99
C VAL A 295 -3.98 -9.54 -8.56
N ILE A 296 -4.58 -8.51 -7.96
CA ILE A 296 -4.23 -8.03 -6.62
C ILE A 296 -5.48 -8.12 -5.73
N LEU A 297 -5.44 -8.97 -4.70
CA LEU A 297 -6.51 -9.08 -3.71
C LEU A 297 -6.36 -7.99 -2.64
N SER A 298 -7.43 -7.22 -2.45
CA SER A 298 -7.58 -6.20 -1.41
C SER A 298 -8.96 -6.31 -0.75
N ALA A 299 -9.45 -7.55 -0.57
CA ALA A 299 -10.77 -7.87 -0.04
C ALA A 299 -10.82 -7.92 1.50
N GLY A 300 -9.70 -7.62 2.16
CA GLY A 300 -9.58 -7.52 3.61
C GLY A 300 -9.49 -8.88 4.31
N SER A 301 -9.28 -8.85 5.62
CA SER A 301 -8.98 -10.03 6.46
C SER A 301 -10.04 -11.13 6.48
N ILE A 302 -11.25 -10.87 5.95
CA ILE A 302 -12.30 -11.88 5.79
C ILE A 302 -12.44 -12.31 4.33
N GLY A 303 -12.60 -11.33 3.42
CA GLY A 303 -12.87 -11.60 2.01
C GLY A 303 -11.68 -12.23 1.29
N THR A 304 -10.45 -11.81 1.59
CA THR A 304 -9.23 -12.32 0.96
C THR A 304 -9.04 -13.83 1.18
N PRO A 305 -9.00 -14.35 2.43
CA PRO A 305 -8.86 -15.79 2.63
C PRO A 305 -10.05 -16.58 2.05
N GLN A 306 -11.27 -16.03 2.10
CA GLN A 306 -12.44 -16.66 1.46
C GLN A 306 -12.23 -16.81 -0.05
N ILE A 307 -11.81 -15.76 -0.75
CA ILE A 307 -11.58 -15.77 -2.20
C ILE A 307 -10.44 -16.74 -2.56
N LEU A 308 -9.35 -16.76 -1.79
CA LEU A 308 -8.26 -17.72 -1.98
C LEU A 308 -8.76 -19.16 -1.86
N MET A 309 -9.44 -19.51 -0.76
CA MET A 309 -9.93 -20.87 -0.52
C MET A 309 -10.99 -21.29 -1.54
N THR A 310 -11.99 -20.44 -1.81
CA THR A 310 -13.00 -20.74 -2.84
C THR A 310 -12.41 -20.83 -4.24
N SER A 311 -11.19 -20.31 -4.47
CA SER A 311 -10.44 -20.41 -5.72
C SER A 311 -9.42 -21.56 -5.76
N GLY A 312 -9.38 -22.43 -4.73
CA GLY A 312 -8.48 -23.58 -4.69
C GLY A 312 -7.10 -23.32 -4.08
N ILE A 313 -6.90 -22.20 -3.38
CA ILE A 313 -5.67 -21.89 -2.65
C ILE A 313 -5.97 -21.89 -1.15
N GLY A 314 -5.50 -22.90 -0.41
CA GLY A 314 -5.75 -22.99 1.02
C GLY A 314 -5.43 -24.35 1.65
N PRO A 315 -5.86 -24.57 2.90
CA PRO A 315 -5.65 -25.83 3.61
C PRO A 315 -6.28 -27.02 2.87
N LYS A 316 -5.52 -28.11 2.71
CA LYS A 316 -5.92 -29.28 1.93
C LYS A 316 -7.24 -29.90 2.40
N ASP A 317 -7.41 -30.02 3.72
CA ASP A 317 -8.60 -30.54 4.38
C ASP A 317 -9.82 -29.66 4.12
N VAL A 318 -9.67 -28.34 4.22
CA VAL A 318 -10.75 -27.38 3.95
C VAL A 318 -11.21 -27.47 2.50
N LEU A 319 -10.28 -27.48 1.54
CA LEU A 319 -10.61 -27.58 0.11
C LEU A 319 -11.31 -28.90 -0.23
N ALA A 320 -10.79 -30.02 0.28
CA ALA A 320 -11.38 -31.34 0.08
C ALA A 320 -12.80 -31.43 0.66
N ASN A 321 -13.01 -30.96 1.90
CA ASN A 321 -14.30 -31.04 2.59
C ASN A 321 -15.37 -30.15 1.96
N THR A 322 -14.98 -29.10 1.24
CA THR A 322 -15.90 -28.17 0.55
C THR A 322 -16.04 -28.46 -0.94
N GLY A 323 -15.37 -29.50 -1.44
CA GLY A 323 -15.41 -29.91 -2.85
C GLY A 323 -14.77 -28.92 -3.81
N VAL A 324 -13.86 -28.07 -3.33
CA VAL A 324 -13.12 -27.10 -4.17
C VAL A 324 -11.90 -27.80 -4.78
N GLN A 325 -11.70 -27.60 -6.09
CA GLN A 325 -10.51 -28.09 -6.78
C GLN A 325 -9.26 -27.40 -6.23
N THR A 326 -8.30 -28.17 -5.73
CA THR A 326 -7.01 -27.63 -5.29
C THR A 326 -6.18 -27.15 -6.47
N ILE A 327 -5.77 -25.88 -6.43
CA ILE A 327 -4.75 -25.27 -7.29
C ILE A 327 -3.41 -25.25 -6.58
N LYS A 328 -3.39 -24.82 -5.32
CA LYS A 328 -2.17 -24.82 -4.49
C LYS A 328 -2.54 -25.01 -3.03
N GLU A 329 -1.91 -25.99 -2.39
CA GLU A 329 -2.03 -26.15 -0.94
C GLU A 329 -1.27 -25.03 -0.23
N SER A 330 -1.95 -24.34 0.68
CA SER A 330 -1.37 -23.29 1.52
C SER A 330 -2.05 -23.32 2.89
N GLN A 331 -1.39 -23.95 3.86
CA GLN A 331 -1.98 -24.25 5.17
C GLN A 331 -2.29 -23.00 6.01
N HIS A 332 -1.64 -21.87 5.72
CA HIS A 332 -1.77 -20.64 6.50
C HIS A 332 -2.89 -19.72 6.02
N VAL A 333 -3.51 -19.99 4.86
CA VAL A 333 -4.65 -19.19 4.39
C VAL A 333 -5.79 -19.30 5.39
N GLY A 334 -6.26 -18.14 5.86
CA GLY A 334 -7.32 -18.02 6.85
C GLY A 334 -6.86 -18.22 8.30
N ARG A 335 -5.62 -18.61 8.57
CA ARG A 335 -5.09 -18.80 9.94
C ARG A 335 -4.51 -17.50 10.50
N ASN A 336 -4.06 -17.49 11.76
CA ASN A 336 -3.38 -16.34 12.38
C ASN A 336 -4.24 -15.06 12.41
N MET A 337 -5.54 -15.22 12.64
CA MET A 337 -6.45 -14.08 12.73
C MET A 337 -6.34 -13.45 14.11
N TYR A 338 -5.88 -12.20 14.17
CA TYR A 338 -5.93 -11.39 15.39
C TYR A 338 -6.98 -10.30 15.25
N ASP A 339 -7.58 -9.89 16.36
CA ASP A 339 -8.49 -8.75 16.44
C ASP A 339 -8.40 -8.12 17.84
N HIS A 340 -8.70 -6.82 17.94
CA HIS A 340 -8.79 -6.14 19.21
C HIS A 340 -10.16 -6.38 19.85
N LEU A 341 -10.16 -6.77 21.12
CA LEU A 341 -11.36 -6.98 21.91
C LEU A 341 -11.46 -5.90 22.99
N LEU A 342 -12.68 -5.40 23.23
CA LEU A 342 -12.97 -4.40 24.26
C LEU A 342 -14.23 -4.75 25.04
N SER A 343 -14.51 -3.99 26.10
CA SER A 343 -15.85 -3.90 26.68
C SER A 343 -16.14 -2.46 27.06
N CYS A 344 -17.35 -1.97 26.79
CA CYS A 344 -17.70 -0.59 27.11
C CYS A 344 -18.19 -0.48 28.55
N VAL A 345 -17.44 0.23 29.40
CA VAL A 345 -17.89 0.63 30.75
C VAL A 345 -18.61 1.97 30.62
N ILE A 346 -19.89 1.98 30.95
CA ILE A 346 -20.77 3.11 30.71
C ILE A 346 -21.17 3.72 32.04
N PHE A 347 -20.96 5.03 32.15
CA PHE A 347 -21.26 5.83 33.34
C PHE A 347 -22.42 6.75 33.04
N ARG A 348 -23.30 7.00 34.02
CA ARG A 348 -24.22 8.12 33.92
C ARG A 348 -23.43 9.42 34.02
N ALA A 349 -23.83 10.41 33.24
CA ALA A 349 -23.17 11.70 33.16
C ALA A 349 -24.17 12.85 33.33
N THR A 350 -23.65 14.02 33.65
CA THR A 350 -24.45 15.27 33.71
C THR A 350 -24.69 15.88 32.32
N GLU A 351 -23.85 15.53 31.35
CA GLU A 351 -23.89 15.98 29.95
C GLU A 351 -23.41 14.87 29.01
N SER A 352 -24.00 14.80 27.80
CA SER A 352 -23.61 13.83 26.76
C SER A 352 -24.11 14.26 25.38
N LEU A 353 -23.65 13.55 24.36
CA LEU A 353 -24.10 13.66 22.97
C LEU A 353 -25.32 12.76 22.65
N ASP A 354 -25.89 12.03 23.62
CA ASP A 354 -27.01 11.10 23.39
C ASP A 354 -28.25 11.80 22.79
N TYR A 355 -28.43 13.11 23.03
CA TYR A 355 -29.53 13.89 22.45
C TYR A 355 -29.54 13.88 20.91
N LEU A 356 -28.38 13.66 20.27
CA LEU A 356 -28.23 13.54 18.82
C LEU A 356 -28.87 12.27 18.24
N GLY A 357 -29.24 11.31 19.09
CA GLY A 357 -30.01 10.14 18.70
C GLY A 357 -31.47 10.45 18.30
N THR A 358 -31.96 11.65 18.60
CA THR A 358 -33.34 12.07 18.30
C THR A 358 -33.42 13.02 17.10
N THR A 359 -34.56 13.04 16.40
CA THR A 359 -34.79 13.95 15.26
C THR A 359 -34.73 15.43 15.68
N SER A 360 -35.33 15.79 16.83
CA SER A 360 -35.32 17.16 17.33
C SER A 360 -33.92 17.60 17.80
N GLY A 361 -33.19 16.70 18.47
CA GLY A 361 -31.84 16.99 18.96
C GLY A 361 -30.79 17.13 17.85
N SER A 362 -30.96 16.42 16.73
CA SER A 362 -30.01 16.44 15.61
C SER A 362 -30.22 17.56 14.58
N LEU A 363 -31.38 18.25 14.57
CA LEU A 363 -31.72 19.24 13.54
C LEU A 363 -30.76 20.43 13.49
N LEU A 364 -30.51 21.11 14.61
CA LEU A 364 -29.58 22.25 14.66
C LEU A 364 -28.12 21.84 14.39
N PRO A 365 -27.60 20.75 14.98
CA PRO A 365 -26.29 20.20 14.60
C PRO A 365 -26.16 19.87 13.11
N LEU A 366 -27.21 19.33 12.48
CA LEU A 366 -27.22 19.04 11.05
C LEU A 366 -27.13 20.32 10.21
N ILE A 367 -27.90 21.35 10.55
CA ILE A 367 -27.82 22.65 9.87
C ILE A 367 -26.42 23.26 10.04
N ARG A 368 -25.84 23.18 11.23
CA ARG A 368 -24.48 23.68 11.49
C ARG A 368 -23.43 22.94 10.65
N TRP A 369 -23.51 21.62 10.58
CA TRP A 369 -22.62 20.83 9.74
C TRP A 369 -22.78 21.17 8.25
N LEU A 370 -24.02 21.24 7.74
CA LEU A 370 -24.29 21.59 6.33
C LEU A 370 -23.80 23.00 5.93
N THR A 371 -23.76 23.94 6.87
CA THR A 371 -23.40 25.34 6.60
C THR A 371 -21.93 25.66 6.85
N THR A 372 -21.31 25.01 7.83
CA THR A 372 -19.94 25.36 8.29
C THR A 372 -18.98 24.18 8.35
N GLY A 373 -19.46 22.93 8.22
CA GLY A 373 -18.62 21.75 8.43
C GLY A 373 -18.14 21.59 9.87
N THR A 374 -18.85 22.18 10.85
CA THR A 374 -18.46 22.15 12.27
C THR A 374 -19.56 21.61 13.18
N GLY A 375 -19.20 21.34 14.43
CA GLY A 375 -20.14 20.95 15.48
C GLY A 375 -20.10 19.46 15.78
N PRO A 376 -20.97 18.97 16.68
CA PRO A 376 -20.83 17.64 17.27
C PRO A 376 -21.03 16.48 16.27
N LEU A 377 -21.62 16.74 15.09
CA LEU A 377 -21.71 15.72 14.04
C LEU A 377 -20.36 15.36 13.42
N THR A 378 -19.32 16.20 13.63
CA THR A 378 -17.95 15.92 13.19
C THR A 378 -17.13 15.16 14.23
N SER A 379 -17.75 14.74 15.34
CA SER A 379 -17.15 13.82 16.30
C SER A 379 -16.94 12.43 15.68
N ASN A 380 -15.83 11.80 16.02
CA ASN A 380 -15.49 10.44 15.59
C ASN A 380 -15.81 9.38 16.66
N LEU A 381 -16.51 9.75 17.75
CA LEU A 381 -16.83 8.94 18.94
C LEU A 381 -15.66 8.47 19.80
N CYS A 382 -14.47 8.29 19.24
CA CYS A 382 -13.23 8.06 20.00
C CYS A 382 -12.35 9.30 19.92
N GLU A 383 -12.71 10.34 20.69
CA GLU A 383 -12.10 11.68 20.59
C GLU A 383 -10.77 11.77 21.37
N ALA A 384 -10.59 10.93 22.40
CA ALA A 384 -9.35 10.79 23.15
C ALA A 384 -9.17 9.36 23.64
N ALA A 385 -7.91 8.95 23.84
CA ALA A 385 -7.58 7.66 24.44
C ALA A 385 -6.29 7.71 25.25
N ALA A 386 -6.15 6.77 26.18
CA ALA A 386 -4.91 6.52 26.92
C ALA A 386 -4.28 5.18 26.53
N PHE A 387 -3.01 5.21 26.11
CA PHE A 387 -2.22 4.04 25.77
C PHE A 387 -1.28 3.72 26.93
N ILE A 388 -1.50 2.57 27.57
CA ILE A 388 -0.82 2.22 28.82
C ILE A 388 -0.29 0.79 28.80
N ARG A 389 0.62 0.52 29.73
CA ARG A 389 1.10 -0.83 30.01
C ARG A 389 0.65 -1.28 31.39
N THR A 390 0.25 -2.55 31.50
CA THR A 390 -0.20 -3.15 32.76
C THR A 390 0.91 -3.36 33.78
N ASP A 391 2.17 -3.32 33.34
CA ASP A 391 3.37 -3.41 34.19
C ASP A 391 3.89 -2.05 34.68
N ASP A 392 3.23 -0.94 34.33
CA ASP A 392 3.64 0.39 34.79
C ASP A 392 3.31 0.59 36.27
N THR A 393 4.34 0.44 37.10
CA THR A 393 4.27 0.58 38.56
C THR A 393 3.81 1.97 39.04
N LYS A 394 3.89 3.02 38.22
CA LYS A 394 3.42 4.36 38.60
C LYS A 394 1.90 4.43 38.64
N ILE A 395 1.22 3.73 37.74
CA ILE A 395 -0.24 3.79 37.61
C ILE A 395 -0.93 2.56 38.23
N PHE A 396 -0.27 1.40 38.26
CA PHE A 396 -0.76 0.15 38.87
C PHE A 396 -0.17 -0.17 40.26
N GLY A 397 0.76 0.65 40.76
CA GLY A 397 1.40 0.45 42.07
C GLY A 397 2.59 -0.50 42.05
N PRO A 398 3.24 -0.76 43.19
CA PRO A 398 4.54 -1.44 43.25
C PRO A 398 4.51 -2.92 42.85
N ASN A 399 3.33 -3.55 42.87
CA ASN A 399 3.14 -4.96 42.57
C ASN A 399 2.01 -5.13 41.54
N PRO A 400 2.22 -4.77 40.26
CA PRO A 400 1.22 -4.93 39.22
C PRO A 400 0.86 -6.42 39.03
N ALA A 401 -0.31 -6.66 38.44
CA ALA A 401 -0.76 -8.02 38.13
C ALA A 401 0.26 -8.75 37.24
N GLN A 402 0.50 -10.02 37.53
CA GLN A 402 1.41 -10.87 36.77
C GLN A 402 0.76 -11.24 35.43
N ILE A 403 1.06 -10.46 34.40
CA ILE A 403 0.60 -10.61 33.01
C ILE A 403 1.84 -10.87 32.15
N GLU A 404 1.76 -11.83 31.25
CA GLU A 404 2.79 -12.07 30.24
C GLU A 404 2.81 -10.89 29.27
N ASP A 405 3.97 -10.26 29.11
CA ASP A 405 4.16 -9.16 28.17
C ASP A 405 4.13 -9.69 26.73
N THR A 406 3.04 -9.39 26.02
CA THR A 406 2.82 -9.74 24.60
C THR A 406 3.11 -8.56 23.66
N THR A 407 3.58 -7.42 24.19
CA THR A 407 3.84 -6.22 23.41
C THR A 407 5.11 -6.37 22.57
N SER A 408 5.23 -5.55 21.52
CA SER A 408 6.41 -5.56 20.64
C SER A 408 7.66 -4.94 21.26
N GLY A 409 7.54 -4.32 22.44
CA GLY A 409 8.66 -3.67 23.13
C GLY A 409 8.21 -2.77 24.28
N PRO A 410 9.16 -2.19 25.04
CA PRO A 410 8.87 -1.46 26.29
C PRO A 410 8.09 -0.15 26.11
N LYS A 411 7.95 0.34 24.86
CA LYS A 411 7.16 1.53 24.50
C LYS A 411 5.87 1.18 23.74
N ALA A 412 5.56 -0.10 23.59
CA ALA A 412 4.30 -0.54 23.03
C ALA A 412 3.27 -0.74 24.16
N PRO A 413 2.03 -0.26 23.99
CA PRO A 413 1.00 -0.38 25.00
C PRO A 413 0.35 -1.77 25.00
N HIS A 414 -0.03 -2.23 26.19
CA HIS A 414 -0.89 -3.41 26.35
C HIS A 414 -2.36 -3.07 26.07
N LEU A 415 -2.76 -1.87 26.49
CA LEU A 415 -4.14 -1.41 26.53
C LEU A 415 -4.26 -0.02 25.90
N GLU A 416 -5.37 0.18 25.19
CA GLU A 416 -5.94 1.49 24.90
C GLU A 416 -7.17 1.67 25.80
N ILE A 417 -7.33 2.84 26.43
CA ILE A 417 -8.58 3.24 27.09
C ILE A 417 -9.20 4.33 26.23
N ALA A 418 -10.09 3.91 25.33
CA ALA A 418 -10.86 4.81 24.48
C ALA A 418 -12.01 5.44 25.27
N CYS A 419 -12.40 6.68 24.93
CA CYS A 419 -13.55 7.33 25.55
C CYS A 419 -14.49 8.00 24.54
N ALA A 420 -15.77 8.05 24.91
CA ALA A 420 -16.85 8.66 24.14
C ALA A 420 -17.83 9.39 25.07
N ALA A 421 -18.23 10.61 24.71
CA ALA A 421 -19.22 11.38 25.47
C ALA A 421 -20.69 11.00 25.17
N LEU A 422 -20.97 9.71 24.97
CA LEU A 422 -22.31 9.16 24.78
C LEU A 422 -22.38 7.68 25.18
N THR A 423 -23.57 7.09 25.08
CA THR A 423 -23.79 5.65 25.28
C THR A 423 -23.30 4.85 24.07
N PHE A 424 -22.32 3.99 24.26
CA PHE A 424 -21.89 3.03 23.24
C PHE A 424 -21.96 1.62 23.81
N ALA A 425 -23.04 0.89 23.52
CA ALA A 425 -23.23 -0.51 23.89
C ALA A 425 -23.79 -1.29 22.70
N GLU A 426 -23.42 -2.56 22.56
CA GLU A 426 -23.91 -3.44 21.49
C GLU A 426 -23.69 -2.81 20.13
N HIS A 427 -22.45 -2.40 19.83
CA HIS A 427 -22.08 -1.68 18.60
C HIS A 427 -22.86 -0.38 18.35
N GLY A 428 -23.48 0.20 19.38
CA GLY A 428 -24.35 1.38 19.32
C GLY A 428 -25.83 1.07 19.13
N PHE A 429 -26.25 -0.20 19.11
CA PHE A 429 -27.66 -0.60 19.02
C PHE A 429 -28.40 -0.46 20.35
N ARG A 430 -27.68 -0.52 21.47
CA ARG A 430 -28.24 -0.38 22.82
C ARG A 430 -27.98 1.04 23.31
N THR A 431 -29.06 1.78 23.54
CA THR A 431 -29.03 3.19 23.97
C THR A 431 -29.25 3.30 25.48
N ALA A 432 -28.89 4.45 26.07
CA ALA A 432 -29.23 4.73 27.45
C ALA A 432 -30.76 4.83 27.62
N PRO A 433 -31.28 4.50 28.81
CA PRO A 433 -32.68 4.75 29.14
C PRO A 433 -33.08 6.20 28.85
N PRO A 434 -34.32 6.46 28.39
CA PRO A 434 -34.77 7.82 28.07
C PRO A 434 -34.52 8.81 29.22
N GLY A 435 -33.89 9.93 28.89
CA GLY A 435 -33.57 11.01 29.84
C GLY A 435 -32.25 10.83 30.60
N GLU A 436 -31.65 9.64 30.58
CA GLU A 436 -30.29 9.44 31.07
C GLU A 436 -29.28 9.94 30.02
N LYS A 437 -28.12 10.38 30.50
CA LYS A 437 -26.99 10.81 29.69
C LYS A 437 -25.80 9.95 30.07
N ALA A 438 -24.94 9.62 29.12
CA ALA A 438 -23.83 8.72 29.39
C ALA A 438 -22.46 9.22 28.94
N PHE A 439 -21.44 8.72 29.61
CA PHE A 439 -20.04 8.76 29.19
C PHE A 439 -19.53 7.32 29.15
N THR A 440 -18.88 6.93 28.07
CA THR A 440 -18.35 5.57 27.88
C THR A 440 -16.83 5.60 27.91
N MET A 441 -16.23 4.66 28.63
CA MET A 441 -14.81 4.32 28.53
C MET A 441 -14.66 2.83 28.22
N ALA A 442 -13.78 2.49 27.29
CA ALA A 442 -13.57 1.12 26.84
C ALA A 442 -12.08 0.77 26.90
N PRO A 443 -11.64 -0.14 27.78
CA PRO A 443 -10.33 -0.74 27.67
C PRO A 443 -10.35 -1.70 26.46
N VAL A 444 -9.32 -1.60 25.62
CA VAL A 444 -9.12 -2.37 24.40
C VAL A 444 -7.84 -3.18 24.56
N LEU A 445 -7.93 -4.49 24.33
CA LEU A 445 -6.77 -5.38 24.28
C LEU A 445 -6.05 -5.22 22.94
N LEU A 446 -4.85 -4.65 22.96
CA LEU A 446 -4.09 -4.30 21.76
C LEU A 446 -3.19 -5.44 21.25
N ARG A 447 -2.70 -6.29 22.16
CA ARG A 447 -1.74 -7.37 21.83
C ARG A 447 -2.26 -8.71 22.34
N PRO A 448 -3.40 -9.21 21.79
CA PRO A 448 -3.97 -10.48 22.20
C PRO A 448 -3.03 -11.65 21.87
N LYS A 449 -3.00 -12.64 22.76
CA LYS A 449 -2.33 -13.92 22.53
C LYS A 449 -3.26 -14.91 21.85
N SER A 450 -4.57 -14.81 22.06
CA SER A 450 -5.58 -15.52 21.29
C SER A 450 -5.48 -15.22 19.80
N ALA A 451 -5.37 -16.27 19.00
CA ALA A 451 -5.45 -16.21 17.55
C ALA A 451 -6.59 -17.11 17.04
N GLY A 452 -7.34 -16.57 16.10
CA GLY A 452 -8.45 -17.20 15.42
C GLY A 452 -8.14 -17.67 14.00
N TYR A 453 -9.21 -17.98 13.27
CA TYR A 453 -9.17 -18.28 11.85
C TYR A 453 -10.46 -17.86 11.12
N VAL A 454 -10.34 -17.74 9.81
CA VAL A 454 -11.42 -17.64 8.82
C VAL A 454 -11.35 -18.86 7.92
N THR A 455 -12.47 -19.54 7.70
CA THR A 455 -12.58 -20.66 6.75
C THR A 455 -13.84 -20.54 5.88
N ILE A 456 -13.98 -21.39 4.88
CA ILE A 456 -15.15 -21.43 4.00
C ILE A 456 -16.14 -22.50 4.46
N ALA A 457 -17.43 -22.18 4.41
CA ALA A 457 -18.50 -23.16 4.64
C ALA A 457 -18.76 -24.04 3.41
N SER A 458 -18.49 -23.51 2.22
CA SER A 458 -18.70 -24.17 0.93
C SER A 458 -17.76 -23.59 -0.14
N GLY A 459 -17.71 -24.22 -1.31
CA GLY A 459 -17.03 -23.67 -2.50
C GLY A 459 -17.73 -22.50 -3.19
N ASN A 460 -18.78 -21.92 -2.57
CA ASN A 460 -19.54 -20.81 -3.12
C ASN A 460 -19.24 -19.51 -2.36
N VAL A 461 -18.74 -18.49 -3.06
CA VAL A 461 -18.46 -17.19 -2.44
C VAL A 461 -19.71 -16.54 -1.84
N TRP A 462 -20.92 -16.83 -2.35
CA TRP A 462 -22.16 -16.22 -1.84
C TRP A 462 -22.51 -16.65 -0.43
N ASP A 463 -21.99 -17.80 0.02
CA ASP A 463 -22.13 -18.24 1.40
C ASP A 463 -21.14 -17.46 2.28
N ASN A 464 -21.57 -17.10 3.49
CA ASN A 464 -20.71 -16.37 4.40
C ASN A 464 -19.51 -17.22 4.82
N ALA A 465 -18.35 -16.57 4.94
CA ALA A 465 -17.19 -17.20 5.56
C ALA A 465 -17.49 -17.54 7.03
N VAL A 466 -16.85 -18.60 7.52
CA VAL A 466 -16.90 -19.00 8.92
C VAL A 466 -15.78 -18.26 9.65
N ILE A 467 -16.15 -17.44 10.64
CA ILE A 467 -15.23 -16.59 11.40
C ILE A 467 -15.15 -17.10 12.83
N GLU A 468 -13.95 -17.46 13.29
CA GLU A 468 -13.68 -18.01 14.62
C GLU A 468 -12.51 -17.25 15.26
N PRO A 469 -12.76 -16.16 16.01
CA PRO A 469 -11.69 -15.34 16.61
C PRO A 469 -10.99 -15.99 17.80
N ASN A 470 -11.60 -16.98 18.45
CA ASN A 470 -11.08 -17.61 19.66
C ASN A 470 -10.75 -16.60 20.79
N TYR A 471 -11.62 -15.61 21.00
CA TYR A 471 -11.41 -14.60 22.04
C TYR A 471 -11.24 -15.24 23.42
N PHE A 472 -10.29 -14.76 24.23
CA PHE A 472 -9.99 -15.30 25.58
C PHE A 472 -9.67 -16.81 25.63
N ALA A 473 -9.25 -17.40 24.51
CA ALA A 473 -8.71 -18.76 24.51
C ALA A 473 -7.42 -18.85 25.35
N ASP A 474 -6.58 -17.80 25.35
CA ASP A 474 -5.49 -17.66 26.31
C ASP A 474 -5.94 -16.81 27.51
N PRO A 475 -5.73 -17.27 28.76
CA PRO A 475 -6.12 -16.53 29.96
C PRO A 475 -5.33 -15.21 30.16
N ASN A 476 -4.21 -15.00 29.48
CA ASN A 476 -3.47 -13.73 29.54
C ASN A 476 -4.32 -12.56 29.05
N ASP A 477 -5.15 -12.81 28.03
CA ASP A 477 -5.97 -11.78 27.37
C ASP A 477 -7.04 -11.22 28.31
N ILE A 478 -7.78 -12.10 29.00
CA ILE A 478 -8.82 -11.65 29.94
C ILE A 478 -8.20 -10.98 31.17
N LYS A 479 -7.06 -11.49 31.68
CA LYS A 479 -6.34 -10.86 32.81
C LYS A 479 -5.89 -9.44 32.47
N THR A 480 -5.37 -9.24 31.26
CA THR A 480 -4.97 -7.92 30.76
C THR A 480 -6.17 -6.97 30.71
N LEU A 481 -7.31 -7.44 30.18
CA LEU A 481 -8.50 -6.61 30.05
C LEU A 481 -9.16 -6.29 31.41
N VAL A 482 -9.07 -7.20 32.40
CA VAL A 482 -9.48 -6.93 33.79
C VAL A 482 -8.72 -5.74 34.37
N GLN A 483 -7.40 -5.65 34.15
CA GLN A 483 -6.62 -4.49 34.59
C GLN A 483 -7.05 -3.21 33.87
N GLY A 484 -7.45 -3.31 32.60
CA GLY A 484 -8.07 -2.21 31.86
C GLY A 484 -9.36 -1.72 32.50
N VAL A 485 -10.27 -2.61 32.89
CA VAL A 485 -11.52 -2.24 33.58
C VAL A 485 -11.23 -1.58 34.92
N ARG A 486 -10.27 -2.10 35.70
CA ARG A 486 -9.84 -1.46 36.96
C ARG A 486 -9.33 -0.05 36.74
N MET A 487 -8.50 0.16 35.71
CA MET A 487 -7.99 1.49 35.37
C MET A 487 -9.13 2.44 34.95
N VAL A 488 -10.10 1.94 34.18
CA VAL A 488 -11.29 2.73 33.78
C VAL A 488 -12.10 3.18 34.99
N LEU A 489 -12.37 2.29 35.95
CA LEU A 489 -13.07 2.67 37.19
C LEU A 489 -12.25 3.67 38.02
N LYS A 490 -10.93 3.49 38.10
CA LYS A 490 -10.02 4.43 38.77
C LYS A 490 -10.09 5.83 38.14
N ILE A 491 -10.02 5.93 36.82
CA ILE A 491 -10.11 7.21 36.09
C ILE A 491 -11.48 7.85 36.30
N ALA A 492 -12.57 7.07 36.22
CA ALA A 492 -13.94 7.56 36.44
C ALA A 492 -14.13 8.20 37.82
N HIS A 493 -13.50 7.63 38.85
CA HIS A 493 -13.55 8.11 40.23
C HIS A 493 -12.52 9.20 40.55
N THR A 494 -11.75 9.66 39.55
CA THR A 494 -10.73 10.70 39.71
C THR A 494 -11.21 12.04 39.15
N LYS A 495 -11.03 13.12 39.91
CA LYS A 495 -11.34 14.50 39.46
C LYS A 495 -10.36 14.95 38.35
N PRO A 496 -10.79 15.79 37.41
CA PRO A 496 -12.09 16.48 37.37
C PRO A 496 -13.24 15.69 36.72
N LEU A 497 -12.99 14.58 36.01
CA LEU A 497 -14.05 13.81 35.35
C LEU A 497 -15.12 13.32 36.33
N ALA A 498 -14.72 12.86 37.52
CA ALA A 498 -15.64 12.36 38.54
C ALA A 498 -16.75 13.35 38.91
N ASP A 499 -16.51 14.67 38.82
CA ASP A 499 -17.52 15.70 39.13
C ASP A 499 -18.64 15.77 38.09
N LYS A 500 -18.47 15.12 36.93
CA LYS A 500 -19.47 15.03 35.86
C LYS A 500 -20.16 13.68 35.77
N LEU A 501 -19.71 12.68 36.50
CA LEU A 501 -20.26 11.33 36.51
C LEU A 501 -21.19 11.12 37.71
N ILE A 502 -22.19 10.27 37.55
CA ILE A 502 -23.20 9.98 38.57
C ILE A 502 -23.17 8.47 38.86
N PHE A 503 -22.76 8.12 40.07
CA PHE A 503 -22.67 6.72 40.52
C PHE A 503 -23.92 6.37 41.33
N LYS A 504 -24.65 5.33 40.89
CA LYS A 504 -25.82 4.81 41.63
C LYS A 504 -25.61 3.32 41.87
N PRO A 505 -25.39 2.86 43.12
CA PRO A 505 -25.19 1.44 43.39
C PRO A 505 -26.26 0.58 42.71
N ASN A 506 -25.80 -0.40 41.92
CA ASN A 506 -26.66 -1.16 41.03
C ASN A 506 -26.30 -2.64 41.06
N THR A 507 -27.29 -3.48 41.37
CA THR A 507 -27.15 -4.95 41.40
C THR A 507 -27.71 -5.64 40.17
N ASP A 508 -28.39 -4.90 39.28
CA ASP A 508 -28.94 -5.43 38.04
C ASP A 508 -27.84 -5.55 36.97
N LYS A 509 -27.34 -6.78 36.79
CA LYS A 509 -26.29 -7.12 35.82
C LYS A 509 -26.70 -6.91 34.35
N SER A 510 -27.98 -6.71 34.05
CA SER A 510 -28.47 -6.42 32.69
C SER A 510 -28.43 -4.92 32.33
N SER A 511 -28.26 -4.05 33.33
CA SER A 511 -28.18 -2.61 33.13
C SER A 511 -26.94 -2.22 32.33
N VAL A 512 -27.08 -1.27 31.40
CA VAL A 512 -25.93 -0.68 30.67
C VAL A 512 -24.91 -0.05 31.62
N PHE A 513 -25.38 0.44 32.76
CA PHE A 513 -24.56 1.12 33.75
C PHE A 513 -23.98 0.17 34.80
N PHE A 514 -24.29 -1.14 34.75
CA PHE A 514 -23.93 -2.09 35.80
C PHE A 514 -22.46 -1.98 36.22
N MET A 515 -21.52 -2.08 35.26
CA MET A 515 -20.10 -2.01 35.56
C MET A 515 -19.65 -0.59 35.98
N GLY A 516 -20.19 0.46 35.35
CA GLY A 516 -19.84 1.84 35.70
C GLY A 516 -20.36 2.30 37.07
N ASP A 517 -21.37 1.61 37.62
CA ASP A 517 -21.92 1.85 38.96
C ASP A 517 -21.17 1.09 40.07
N GLN A 518 -20.17 0.25 39.73
CA GLN A 518 -19.42 -0.53 40.73
C GLN A 518 -18.36 0.29 41.44
N ASP A 519 -18.18 0.03 42.74
CA ASP A 519 -17.10 0.62 43.53
C ASP A 519 -15.76 -0.07 43.19
N PRO A 520 -14.74 0.65 42.70
CA PRO A 520 -13.43 0.09 42.40
C PRO A 520 -12.75 -0.60 43.59
N ALA A 521 -13.10 -0.23 44.83
CA ALA A 521 -12.52 -0.80 46.04
C ALA A 521 -13.10 -2.18 46.41
N THR A 522 -14.32 -2.50 45.96
CA THR A 522 -15.03 -3.73 46.38
C THR A 522 -15.24 -4.73 45.26
N ILE A 523 -15.29 -4.29 44.00
CA ILE A 523 -15.48 -5.19 42.84
C ILE A 523 -14.31 -6.17 42.70
N THR A 524 -14.62 -7.46 42.59
CA THR A 524 -13.60 -8.51 42.48
C THR A 524 -13.19 -8.76 41.02
N ASP A 525 -11.98 -9.28 40.80
CA ASP A 525 -11.53 -9.66 39.45
C ASP A 525 -12.45 -10.70 38.81
N ALA A 526 -12.96 -11.66 39.58
CA ALA A 526 -13.89 -12.67 39.10
C ALA A 526 -15.23 -12.08 38.62
N GLU A 527 -15.72 -11.01 39.26
CA GLU A 527 -16.93 -10.31 38.81
C GLU A 527 -16.68 -9.52 37.53
N ILE A 528 -15.51 -8.90 37.39
CA ILE A 528 -15.07 -8.23 36.16
C ILE A 528 -14.94 -9.25 35.02
N GLU A 529 -14.25 -10.38 35.25
CA GLU A 529 -14.12 -11.46 34.26
C GLU A 529 -15.48 -11.97 33.79
N GLY A 530 -16.39 -12.24 34.73
CA GLY A 530 -17.74 -12.68 34.38
C GLY A 530 -18.49 -11.64 33.56
N TRP A 531 -18.30 -10.34 33.83
CA TRP A 531 -18.87 -9.27 33.02
C TRP A 531 -18.24 -9.19 31.62
N LEU A 532 -16.92 -9.26 31.51
CA LEU A 532 -16.21 -9.27 30.23
C LEU A 532 -16.70 -10.40 29.31
N ARG A 533 -16.93 -11.61 29.85
CA ARG A 533 -17.46 -12.73 29.05
C ARG A 533 -18.84 -12.44 28.45
N ARG A 534 -19.68 -11.67 29.15
CA ARG A 534 -21.04 -11.29 28.72
C ARG A 534 -21.10 -10.05 27.83
N GLU A 535 -20.21 -9.09 28.01
CA GLU A 535 -20.30 -7.77 27.35
C GLU A 535 -19.14 -7.46 26.39
N ALA A 536 -18.11 -8.30 26.28
CA ALA A 536 -17.02 -8.05 25.35
C ALA A 536 -17.48 -8.06 23.89
N GLU A 537 -16.90 -7.16 23.10
CA GLU A 537 -17.18 -6.89 21.70
C GLU A 537 -15.87 -6.66 20.94
N THR A 538 -15.91 -6.87 19.63
CA THR A 538 -14.84 -6.47 18.72
C THR A 538 -14.79 -4.94 18.57
N ILE A 539 -13.60 -4.39 18.33
CA ILE A 539 -13.43 -3.02 17.78
C ILE A 539 -13.03 -3.04 16.30
N TYR A 540 -13.29 -4.16 15.62
CA TYR A 540 -13.31 -4.30 14.16
C TYR A 540 -11.93 -4.20 13.48
N HIS A 541 -10.88 -4.69 14.14
CA HIS A 541 -9.50 -4.66 13.67
C HIS A 541 -8.91 -6.04 13.30
N PRO A 542 -9.61 -6.89 12.52
CA PRO A 542 -9.07 -8.19 12.16
C PRO A 542 -7.89 -8.07 11.21
N VAL A 543 -6.82 -8.82 11.48
CA VAL A 543 -5.59 -8.87 10.66
C VAL A 543 -5.06 -10.30 10.52
N GLY A 544 -4.09 -10.52 9.62
CA GLY A 544 -3.20 -11.70 9.64
C GLY A 544 -3.66 -12.97 8.93
N THR A 545 -4.85 -12.99 8.35
CA THR A 545 -5.42 -14.17 7.67
C THR A 545 -4.74 -14.58 6.35
N ALA A 546 -3.82 -13.77 5.85
CA ALA A 546 -2.95 -14.08 4.72
C ALA A 546 -1.54 -13.55 4.97
N LYS A 547 -1.02 -13.79 6.18
CA LYS A 547 0.21 -13.18 6.68
C LYS A 547 1.40 -13.30 5.72
N MET A 548 2.22 -12.26 5.68
CA MET A 548 3.50 -12.27 4.99
C MET A 548 4.59 -13.02 5.77
N GLY A 549 5.55 -13.59 5.05
CA GLY A 549 6.67 -14.29 5.65
C GLY A 549 7.69 -14.76 4.61
N SER A 550 8.55 -15.69 5.02
CA SER A 550 9.69 -16.14 4.21
C SER A 550 9.34 -17.27 3.25
N SER A 551 8.32 -18.09 3.56
CA SER A 551 8.00 -19.27 2.77
C SER A 551 6.56 -19.76 2.93
N ILE A 552 6.14 -20.67 2.05
CA ILE A 552 4.77 -21.23 2.06
C ILE A 552 4.49 -22.07 3.32
N GLU A 553 5.53 -22.62 3.94
CA GLU A 553 5.43 -23.43 5.16
C GLU A 553 5.10 -22.59 6.39
N ASN A 554 5.31 -21.28 6.35
CA ASN A 554 5.07 -20.39 7.49
C ASN A 554 4.18 -19.18 7.18
N SER A 555 3.80 -18.94 5.92
CA SER A 555 3.07 -17.74 5.51
C SER A 555 2.28 -17.95 4.21
N VAL A 556 1.47 -16.96 3.83
CA VAL A 556 0.66 -17.00 2.60
C VAL A 556 1.31 -16.21 1.48
N VAL A 557 1.97 -15.10 1.82
CA VAL A 557 2.63 -14.23 0.86
C VAL A 557 4.09 -13.96 1.22
N ASP A 558 4.92 -13.71 0.22
CA ASP A 558 6.33 -13.34 0.43
C ASP A 558 6.48 -11.89 0.95
N SER A 559 7.72 -11.45 1.18
CA SER A 559 8.04 -10.08 1.62
C SER A 559 7.68 -9.00 0.61
N GLU A 560 7.39 -9.36 -0.65
CA GLU A 560 6.82 -8.44 -1.62
C GLU A 560 5.29 -8.53 -1.68
N LEU A 561 4.66 -9.40 -0.89
CA LEU A 561 3.23 -9.67 -0.82
C LEU A 561 2.67 -10.58 -1.93
N ARG A 562 3.54 -11.27 -2.68
CA ARG A 562 3.13 -12.22 -3.73
C ARG A 562 2.69 -13.53 -3.09
N VAL A 563 1.59 -14.11 -3.57
CA VAL A 563 1.11 -15.40 -3.06
C VAL A 563 2.12 -16.50 -3.37
N HIS A 564 2.55 -17.25 -2.36
CA HIS A 564 3.56 -18.28 -2.55
C HIS A 564 3.09 -19.36 -3.52
N GLY A 565 3.97 -19.69 -4.48
CA GLY A 565 3.72 -20.72 -5.48
C GLY A 565 2.65 -20.37 -6.51
N ILE A 566 2.21 -19.12 -6.60
CA ILE A 566 1.29 -18.63 -7.63
C ILE A 566 1.88 -17.40 -8.31
N LYS A 567 2.11 -17.48 -9.63
CA LYS A 567 2.54 -16.33 -10.43
C LYS A 567 1.38 -15.37 -10.67
N GLY A 568 1.68 -14.07 -10.68
CA GLY A 568 0.70 -13.04 -11.08
C GLY A 568 -0.42 -12.81 -10.07
N LEU A 569 -0.27 -13.27 -8.82
CA LEU A 569 -1.23 -13.04 -7.74
C LEU A 569 -0.55 -12.38 -6.54
N ARG A 570 -1.15 -11.31 -6.02
CA ARG A 570 -0.68 -10.57 -4.85
C ARG A 570 -1.82 -10.34 -3.87
N VAL A 571 -1.51 -10.20 -2.58
CA VAL A 571 -2.47 -9.76 -1.56
C VAL A 571 -1.97 -8.45 -0.98
N VAL A 572 -2.83 -7.45 -0.89
CA VAL A 572 -2.50 -6.14 -0.32
C VAL A 572 -3.72 -5.63 0.46
N ASP A 573 -3.78 -5.99 1.73
CA ASP A 573 -4.73 -5.48 2.72
C ASP A 573 -4.29 -5.90 4.14
N ALA A 574 -5.13 -5.68 5.16
CA ALA A 574 -4.84 -6.03 6.55
C ALA A 574 -4.56 -7.52 6.82
N SER A 575 -4.95 -8.42 5.91
CA SER A 575 -4.69 -9.86 6.04
C SER A 575 -3.21 -10.19 6.01
N VAL A 576 -2.36 -9.35 5.42
CA VAL A 576 -0.92 -9.64 5.28
C VAL A 576 -0.11 -9.40 6.56
N PHE A 577 -0.68 -8.78 7.60
CA PHE A 577 0.08 -8.42 8.79
C PHE A 577 0.48 -9.69 9.57
N PRO A 578 1.77 -9.93 9.84
CA PRO A 578 2.19 -11.12 10.60
C PRO A 578 1.68 -11.13 12.03
N ASN A 579 1.57 -9.95 12.64
CA ASN A 579 1.14 -9.75 14.02
C ASN A 579 0.27 -8.48 14.13
N GLN A 580 -0.49 -8.38 15.22
CA GLN A 580 -1.38 -7.25 15.49
C GLN A 580 -0.60 -5.97 15.84
N LEU A 581 -1.10 -4.82 15.41
CA LEU A 581 -0.54 -3.51 15.76
C LEU A 581 -1.14 -3.01 17.07
N SER A 582 -0.35 -2.32 17.89
CA SER A 582 -0.82 -1.73 19.15
C SER A 582 -1.58 -0.41 18.92
N ALA A 583 -2.44 -0.34 17.90
CA ALA A 583 -3.31 0.80 17.56
C ALA A 583 -4.38 0.42 16.51
N HIS A 584 -5.18 1.39 16.05
CA HIS A 584 -6.11 1.19 14.93
C HIS A 584 -5.33 0.92 13.63
N PRO A 585 -5.66 -0.13 12.86
CA PRO A 585 -4.81 -0.61 11.77
C PRO A 585 -4.89 0.22 10.48
N VAL A 586 -5.84 1.14 10.35
CA VAL A 586 -6.18 1.78 9.07
C VAL A 586 -4.99 2.53 8.44
N ALA A 587 -4.21 3.27 9.23
CA ALA A 587 -3.03 3.98 8.72
C ALA A 587 -1.95 2.97 8.27
N GLY A 588 -1.75 1.90 9.04
CA GLY A 588 -0.87 0.79 8.67
C GLY A 588 -1.27 0.16 7.33
N VAL A 589 -2.57 -0.08 7.11
CA VAL A 589 -3.08 -0.65 5.84
C VAL A 589 -2.82 0.28 4.66
N VAL A 590 -3.04 1.60 4.84
CA VAL A 590 -2.77 2.60 3.79
C VAL A 590 -1.28 2.65 3.47
N ALA A 591 -0.40 2.67 4.48
CA ALA A 591 1.04 2.67 4.27
C ALA A 591 1.53 1.38 3.58
N VAL A 592 0.97 0.22 3.93
CA VAL A 592 1.24 -1.04 3.23
C VAL A 592 0.83 -0.95 1.76
N ALA A 593 -0.33 -0.37 1.45
CA ALA A 593 -0.78 -0.21 0.08
C ALA A 593 0.08 0.79 -0.74
N GLU A 594 0.50 1.89 -0.12
CA GLU A 594 1.43 2.87 -0.73
C GLU A 594 2.78 2.22 -1.05
N ARG A 595 3.32 1.43 -0.12
CA ARG A 595 4.56 0.67 -0.33
C ARG A 595 4.40 -0.40 -1.39
N ALA A 596 3.30 -1.15 -1.35
CA ALA A 596 3.00 -2.19 -2.34
C ALA A 596 2.89 -1.62 -3.75
N ALA A 597 2.28 -0.44 -3.93
CA ALA A 597 2.24 0.24 -5.22
C ALA A 597 3.65 0.52 -5.76
N ASP A 598 4.57 0.98 -4.90
CA ASP A 598 5.96 1.21 -5.29
C ASP A 598 6.69 -0.11 -5.58
N LEU A 599 6.44 -1.19 -4.83
CA LEU A 599 6.98 -2.52 -5.13
C LEU A 599 6.51 -3.05 -6.50
N ILE A 600 5.23 -2.89 -6.83
CA ILE A 600 4.65 -3.31 -8.12
C ILE A 600 5.23 -2.48 -9.27
N LYS A 601 5.33 -1.16 -9.10
CA LYS A 601 5.96 -0.27 -10.08
C LYS A 601 7.45 -0.56 -10.27
N ARG A 602 8.19 -0.77 -9.18
CA ARG A 602 9.61 -1.15 -9.21
C ARG A 602 9.80 -2.50 -9.85
N ASN A 603 8.95 -3.49 -9.60
CA ASN A 603 9.02 -4.78 -10.29
C ASN A 603 8.72 -4.65 -11.77
N SER A 604 7.77 -3.80 -12.17
CA SER A 604 7.54 -3.48 -13.58
C SER A 604 8.76 -2.81 -14.21
N HIS A 605 9.36 -1.85 -13.49
CA HIS A 605 10.59 -1.19 -13.90
C HIS A 605 11.81 -2.13 -13.86
N ARG A 606 11.83 -3.11 -12.95
CA ARG A 606 12.88 -4.13 -12.79
C ARG A 606 12.70 -5.27 -13.76
N LEU A 607 11.49 -5.60 -14.22
CA LEU A 607 11.26 -6.52 -15.34
C LEU A 607 11.66 -5.84 -16.65
N LYS A 608 11.31 -4.56 -16.81
CA LYS A 608 11.78 -3.71 -17.91
C LYS A 608 13.30 -3.58 -17.87
N GLN A 609 13.88 -3.32 -16.70
CA GLN A 609 15.34 -3.24 -16.52
C GLN A 609 16.02 -4.60 -16.55
N LYS A 610 15.47 -5.70 -16.04
CA LYS A 610 16.10 -7.04 -16.00
C LYS A 610 16.11 -7.69 -17.38
N ARG A 611 15.12 -7.38 -18.23
CA ARG A 611 15.24 -7.56 -19.69
C ARG A 611 16.34 -6.69 -20.32
N MET A 612 16.84 -5.67 -19.60
CA MET A 612 17.90 -4.75 -20.04
C MET A 612 19.20 -4.83 -19.18
N LYS A 613 19.27 -5.67 -18.12
CA LYS A 613 20.31 -5.66 -17.05
C LYS A 613 21.11 -6.96 -16.99
N GLU A 614 21.00 -7.82 -17.98
CA GLU A 614 21.88 -8.99 -18.07
C GLU A 614 23.35 -8.61 -18.38
N TYR A 615 23.73 -7.31 -18.40
CA TYR A 615 24.96 -6.86 -19.03
C TYR A 615 25.77 -5.80 -18.24
N ASP A 616 27.04 -6.18 -17.97
CA ASP A 616 28.30 -5.41 -17.86
C ASP A 616 28.35 -4.05 -17.09
N PRO A 617 29.28 -3.87 -16.13
CA PRO A 617 29.48 -2.60 -15.41
C PRO A 617 29.91 -1.39 -16.27
N SER A 618 30.25 -1.57 -17.55
CA SER A 618 30.51 -0.47 -18.50
C SER A 618 29.28 -0.02 -19.32
N HIS A 619 28.19 -0.79 -19.30
CA HIS A 619 26.95 -0.57 -20.06
C HIS A 619 25.71 -0.69 -19.15
N ASP A 620 25.68 0.12 -18.09
CA ASP A 620 24.59 0.09 -17.12
C ASP A 620 23.29 0.72 -17.65
N ALA A 621 22.20 0.50 -16.92
CA ALA A 621 20.90 1.10 -17.26
C ALA A 621 20.91 2.65 -17.28
N TYR A 622 21.91 3.29 -16.66
CA TYR A 622 22.06 4.73 -16.68
C TYR A 622 22.73 5.21 -17.97
N HIS A 623 23.69 4.47 -18.53
CA HIS A 623 24.24 4.72 -19.85
C HIS A 623 23.14 4.73 -20.91
N VAL A 624 22.34 3.66 -21.00
CA VAL A 624 21.23 3.58 -21.96
C VAL A 624 20.24 4.74 -21.78
N ASN A 625 19.97 5.17 -20.53
CA ASN A 625 19.09 6.30 -20.28
C ASN A 625 19.71 7.66 -20.68
N ARG A 626 21.02 7.85 -20.49
CA ARG A 626 21.74 9.06 -20.95
C ARG A 626 21.76 9.14 -22.47
N VAL A 627 22.02 8.02 -23.16
CA VAL A 627 21.95 7.92 -24.62
C VAL A 627 20.55 8.23 -25.10
N ARG A 628 19.51 7.58 -24.55
CA ARG A 628 18.09 7.87 -24.89
C ARG A 628 17.74 9.34 -24.73
N ARG A 629 18.05 9.95 -23.59
CA ARG A 629 17.72 11.36 -23.32
C ARG A 629 18.43 12.30 -24.30
N THR A 630 19.69 12.02 -24.59
CA THR A 630 20.49 12.81 -25.54
C THR A 630 19.95 12.64 -26.96
N ALA A 631 19.69 11.41 -27.40
CA ALA A 631 19.15 11.12 -28.73
C ALA A 631 17.81 11.80 -28.97
N LEU A 632 16.90 11.77 -27.99
CA LEU A 632 15.61 12.48 -28.06
C LEU A 632 15.77 14.00 -28.09
N ALA A 633 16.77 14.55 -27.38
CA ALA A 633 17.05 15.98 -27.42
C ALA A 633 17.60 16.40 -28.80
N LEU A 634 18.54 15.64 -29.36
CA LEU A 634 19.09 15.85 -30.70
C LEU A 634 17.98 15.75 -31.77
N ALA A 635 17.15 14.73 -31.69
CA ALA A 635 16.02 14.50 -32.60
C ALA A 635 15.00 15.63 -32.57
N ARG A 636 14.63 16.13 -31.39
CA ARG A 636 13.69 17.27 -31.27
C ARG A 636 14.22 18.57 -31.88
N ALA A 637 15.54 18.71 -31.97
CA ALA A 637 16.22 19.88 -32.51
C ALA A 637 16.54 19.78 -34.02
N GLN A 638 16.32 18.63 -34.66
CA GLN A 638 16.47 18.48 -36.11
C GLN A 638 15.27 19.04 -36.88
N ILE A 639 15.55 19.55 -38.09
CA ILE A 639 14.56 20.00 -39.06
C ILE A 639 14.93 19.41 -40.44
N PRO A 640 14.09 18.55 -41.05
CA PRO A 640 12.84 18.01 -40.52
C PRO A 640 13.07 17.13 -39.29
N ARG A 641 12.04 17.00 -38.44
CA ARG A 641 12.12 16.21 -37.21
C ARG A 641 12.03 14.71 -37.56
N PRO A 642 13.00 13.87 -37.13
CA PRO A 642 12.94 12.41 -37.29
C PRO A 642 11.84 11.78 -36.43
N ASP A 643 11.49 10.52 -36.70
CA ASP A 643 10.51 9.78 -35.89
C ASP A 643 11.06 9.57 -34.47
N LEU A 644 10.47 10.27 -33.51
CA LEU A 644 10.91 10.25 -32.11
C LEU A 644 10.77 8.86 -31.48
N LEU A 645 9.78 8.06 -31.89
CA LEU A 645 9.61 6.71 -31.38
C LEU A 645 10.69 5.78 -31.90
N VAL A 646 11.04 5.90 -33.20
CA VAL A 646 12.16 5.14 -33.78
C VAL A 646 13.47 5.51 -33.08
N VAL A 647 13.74 6.79 -32.88
CA VAL A 647 14.94 7.26 -32.15
C VAL A 647 14.97 6.73 -30.73
N GLU A 648 13.85 6.83 -30.00
CA GLU A 648 13.76 6.38 -28.61
C GLU A 648 13.98 4.87 -28.47
N LEU A 649 13.32 4.07 -29.30
CA LEU A 649 13.45 2.61 -29.27
C LEU A 649 14.83 2.17 -29.73
N ALA A 650 15.37 2.75 -30.80
CA ALA A 650 16.73 2.45 -31.23
C ALA A 650 17.76 2.79 -30.15
N ALA A 651 17.64 3.94 -29.48
CA ALA A 651 18.52 4.31 -28.38
C ALA A 651 18.38 3.40 -27.14
N LEU A 652 17.19 2.89 -26.85
CA LEU A 652 16.98 1.94 -25.75
C LEU A 652 17.57 0.55 -26.02
N LEU A 653 17.68 0.18 -27.30
CA LEU A 653 18.04 -1.18 -27.72
C LEU A 653 19.44 -1.29 -28.35
N HIS A 654 20.16 -0.18 -28.56
CA HIS A 654 21.37 -0.12 -29.40
C HIS A 654 22.51 -1.08 -29.02
N ASP A 655 22.67 -1.40 -27.73
CA ASP A 655 23.76 -2.27 -27.26
C ASP A 655 23.33 -3.72 -26.98
N ILE A 656 22.06 -4.07 -27.22
CA ILE A 656 21.54 -5.40 -26.86
C ILE A 656 22.19 -6.52 -27.70
N LEU A 657 22.61 -6.23 -28.93
CA LEU A 657 23.24 -7.21 -29.84
C LEU A 657 24.77 -7.22 -29.80
N ASP A 658 25.42 -6.59 -28.81
CA ASP A 658 26.86 -6.70 -28.67
C ASP A 658 27.27 -8.18 -28.47
N LYS A 659 28.38 -8.59 -29.08
CA LYS A 659 28.92 -9.97 -29.03
C LYS A 659 29.21 -10.46 -27.61
N LYS A 660 29.31 -9.54 -26.66
CA LYS A 660 29.45 -9.87 -25.23
C LYS A 660 28.18 -10.50 -24.64
N TYR A 661 27.05 -10.34 -25.33
CA TYR A 661 25.72 -10.42 -24.74
C TYR A 661 24.84 -11.50 -25.40
N VAL A 662 25.00 -11.70 -26.69
CA VAL A 662 24.25 -12.68 -27.48
C VAL A 662 25.21 -13.65 -28.20
N THR A 663 24.79 -14.90 -28.42
CA THR A 663 25.59 -15.86 -29.20
C THR A 663 25.73 -15.40 -30.65
N PHE A 664 26.76 -15.89 -31.36
CA PHE A 664 26.93 -15.58 -32.78
C PHE A 664 25.68 -15.91 -33.61
N GLU A 665 24.98 -17.00 -33.28
CA GLU A 665 23.72 -17.41 -33.92
C GLU A 665 22.58 -16.43 -33.64
N GLN A 666 22.48 -15.89 -32.43
CA GLN A 666 21.48 -14.90 -32.05
C GLN A 666 21.73 -13.53 -32.70
N ALA A 667 23.00 -13.15 -32.87
CA ALA A 667 23.39 -11.91 -33.55
C ALA A 667 23.32 -12.01 -35.09
N ALA A 668 23.20 -13.21 -35.66
CA ALA A 668 23.16 -13.40 -37.11
C ALA A 668 21.84 -12.96 -37.76
N ASP A 669 20.74 -12.96 -37.01
CA ASP A 669 19.44 -12.44 -37.44
C ASP A 669 18.86 -11.49 -36.37
N SER A 670 19.40 -10.26 -36.36
CA SER A 670 18.99 -9.16 -35.48
C SER A 670 17.48 -8.91 -35.50
N HIS A 671 16.85 -9.06 -36.67
CA HIS A 671 15.42 -8.81 -36.83
C HIS A 671 14.59 -9.94 -36.20
N ALA A 672 14.98 -11.20 -36.36
CA ALA A 672 14.36 -12.31 -35.64
C ALA A 672 14.56 -12.18 -34.13
N TYR A 673 15.73 -11.74 -33.68
CA TYR A 673 16.02 -11.53 -32.26
C TYR A 673 15.08 -10.51 -31.60
N PHE A 674 14.87 -9.36 -32.24
CA PHE A 674 13.98 -8.32 -31.70
C PHE A 674 12.49 -8.53 -32.00
N ARG A 675 12.12 -9.49 -32.86
CA ARG A 675 10.72 -9.75 -33.23
C ARG A 675 9.83 -10.00 -32.00
N PRO A 676 10.17 -10.86 -31.02
CA PRO A 676 9.34 -11.06 -29.83
C PRO A 676 9.14 -9.77 -29.01
N PHE A 677 10.12 -8.88 -28.99
CA PHE A 677 9.99 -7.57 -28.36
C PHE A 677 8.96 -6.71 -29.11
N PHE A 678 9.07 -6.60 -30.43
CA PHE A 678 8.12 -5.82 -31.23
C PHE A 678 6.69 -6.39 -31.18
N GLU A 679 6.54 -7.71 -31.13
CA GLU A 679 5.25 -8.38 -30.92
C GLU A 679 4.67 -8.07 -29.53
N SER A 680 5.51 -7.98 -28.49
CA SER A 680 5.04 -7.68 -27.13
C SER A 680 4.53 -6.24 -26.95
N VAL A 681 4.93 -5.31 -27.82
CA VAL A 681 4.49 -3.89 -27.78
C VAL A 681 3.41 -3.55 -28.79
N LYS A 682 2.89 -4.55 -29.52
CA LYS A 682 1.98 -4.41 -30.67
C LYS A 682 0.61 -3.76 -30.36
N GLY A 683 0.27 -3.51 -29.10
CA GLY A 683 -1.03 -2.98 -28.62
C GLY A 683 -1.79 -2.04 -29.58
N ASN A 684 -1.65 -0.72 -29.42
CA ASN A 684 -2.25 0.27 -30.34
C ASN A 684 -1.32 0.66 -31.50
N LEU A 685 -0.16 0.02 -31.62
CA LEU A 685 0.92 0.45 -32.50
C LEU A 685 1.67 -0.78 -33.04
N ASP A 686 1.46 -1.11 -34.31
CA ASP A 686 2.08 -2.28 -34.95
C ASP A 686 3.35 -1.88 -35.72
N LEU A 687 4.47 -1.83 -34.99
CA LEU A 687 5.80 -1.49 -35.53
C LEU A 687 6.29 -2.47 -36.62
N LEU A 688 5.77 -3.70 -36.63
CA LEU A 688 6.12 -4.70 -37.63
C LEU A 688 5.39 -4.40 -38.94
N ALA A 689 4.09 -4.09 -38.87
CA ALA A 689 3.28 -3.77 -40.04
C ALA A 689 3.65 -2.42 -40.68
N ASP A 690 3.96 -1.40 -39.88
CA ASP A 690 4.32 -0.07 -40.38
C ASP A 690 5.79 0.09 -40.84
N GLY A 691 6.61 -0.96 -40.63
CA GLY A 691 7.99 -1.02 -41.09
C GLY A 691 9.00 -0.34 -40.15
N ARG A 692 8.58 0.30 -39.06
CA ARG A 692 9.50 0.93 -38.11
C ARG A 692 10.36 -0.08 -37.36
N ALA A 693 9.89 -1.31 -37.13
CA ALA A 693 10.70 -2.39 -36.56
C ALA A 693 11.96 -2.66 -37.40
N ARG A 694 11.84 -2.72 -38.73
CA ARG A 694 12.99 -2.90 -39.64
C ARG A 694 13.94 -1.72 -39.58
N LEU A 695 13.42 -0.50 -39.51
CA LEU A 695 14.25 0.70 -39.40
C LEU A 695 15.02 0.73 -38.06
N ILE A 696 14.35 0.41 -36.95
CA ILE A 696 14.96 0.33 -35.61
C ILE A 696 16.11 -0.68 -35.61
N VAL A 697 15.88 -1.89 -36.13
CA VAL A 697 16.91 -2.93 -36.20
C VAL A 697 18.10 -2.47 -37.05
N ARG A 698 17.83 -1.88 -38.23
CA ARG A 698 18.89 -1.36 -39.10
C ARG A 698 19.70 -0.26 -38.43
N ILE A 699 19.07 0.59 -37.62
CA ILE A 699 19.77 1.62 -36.83
C ILE A 699 20.68 0.95 -35.79
N ILE A 700 20.16 -0.01 -35.01
CA ILE A 700 20.91 -0.73 -33.98
C ILE A 700 22.19 -1.36 -34.55
N GLU A 701 22.08 -2.03 -35.69
CA GLU A 701 23.23 -2.66 -36.38
C GLU A 701 24.31 -1.66 -36.80
N ASN A 702 23.96 -0.38 -36.97
CA ASN A 702 24.84 0.65 -37.52
C ASN A 702 25.21 1.77 -36.54
N VAL A 703 24.74 1.72 -35.28
CA VAL A 703 25.05 2.75 -34.27
C VAL A 703 26.52 2.73 -33.88
N SER A 704 27.10 1.54 -33.71
CA SER A 704 28.45 1.38 -33.20
C SER A 704 29.52 2.02 -34.09
N TRP A 705 30.47 2.70 -33.45
CA TRP A 705 31.64 3.30 -34.10
C TRP A 705 32.46 2.28 -34.90
N SER A 706 32.66 1.07 -34.36
CA SER A 706 33.45 0.04 -35.05
C SER A 706 32.78 -0.43 -36.33
N THR A 707 31.45 -0.50 -36.34
CA THR A 707 30.69 -0.88 -37.55
C THR A 707 30.84 0.19 -38.62
N GLU A 708 30.64 1.46 -38.28
CA GLU A 708 30.80 2.56 -39.25
C GLU A 708 32.23 2.63 -39.80
N LYS A 709 33.25 2.46 -38.96
CA LYS A 709 34.66 2.45 -39.38
C LYS A 709 34.92 1.34 -40.40
N LYS A 710 34.48 0.12 -40.10
CA LYS A 710 34.62 -1.05 -40.98
C LYS A 710 33.90 -0.84 -42.32
N LEU A 711 32.66 -0.38 -42.30
CA LEU A 711 31.90 -0.10 -43.53
C LEU A 711 32.57 0.96 -44.39
N ARG A 712 33.19 1.96 -43.79
CA ARG A 712 33.94 3.00 -44.51
C ARG A 712 35.20 2.44 -45.17
N GLU A 713 36.00 1.67 -44.44
CA GLU A 713 37.23 1.04 -44.94
C GLU A 713 36.94 0.05 -46.07
N GLU A 714 35.80 -0.64 -46.01
CA GLU A 714 35.35 -1.59 -47.04
C GLU A 714 34.60 -0.92 -48.21
N GLY A 715 34.38 0.40 -48.19
CA GLY A 715 33.63 1.11 -49.23
C GLY A 715 32.13 0.76 -49.28
N LYS A 716 31.54 0.32 -48.17
CA LYS A 716 30.15 -0.17 -48.05
C LYS A 716 29.18 0.84 -47.41
N LEU A 717 29.60 2.10 -47.25
CA LEU A 717 28.68 3.15 -46.77
C LEU A 717 27.68 3.52 -47.87
N GLU A 718 26.43 3.13 -47.66
CA GLU A 718 25.30 3.54 -48.49
C GLU A 718 24.85 4.98 -48.18
N LEU A 719 24.15 5.60 -49.13
CA LEU A 719 23.48 6.91 -48.97
C LEU A 719 22.61 6.99 -47.71
N TRP A 720 21.96 5.88 -47.33
CA TRP A 720 21.14 5.81 -46.12
C TRP A 720 21.93 6.16 -44.83
N HIS A 721 23.21 5.77 -44.74
CA HIS A 721 24.05 6.10 -43.58
C HIS A 721 24.36 7.59 -43.46
N GLU A 722 24.29 8.30 -44.59
CA GLU A 722 24.53 9.74 -44.69
C GLU A 722 23.25 10.56 -44.58
N SER A 723 22.08 9.97 -44.85
CA SER A 723 20.80 10.71 -44.87
C SER A 723 19.85 10.36 -43.72
N CYS A 724 20.02 9.24 -43.02
CA CYS A 724 19.10 8.82 -41.96
C CYS A 724 19.28 9.63 -40.67
N SER A 725 18.35 10.56 -40.43
CA SER A 725 18.37 11.46 -39.27
C SER A 725 18.19 10.70 -37.95
N GLU A 726 17.38 9.64 -37.93
CA GLU A 726 17.19 8.79 -36.76
C GLU A 726 18.52 8.12 -36.34
N LEU A 727 19.24 7.54 -37.31
CA LEU A 727 20.56 6.92 -37.08
C LEU A 727 21.54 7.95 -36.51
N HIS A 728 21.61 9.15 -37.10
CA HIS A 728 22.54 10.19 -36.68
C HIS A 728 22.28 10.64 -35.25
N CYS A 729 21.02 10.78 -34.85
CA CYS A 729 20.66 11.16 -33.48
C CYS A 729 21.14 10.12 -32.46
N VAL A 730 20.98 8.82 -32.75
CA VAL A 730 21.39 7.74 -31.84
C VAL A 730 22.92 7.58 -31.84
N GLN A 731 23.56 7.64 -33.01
CA GLN A 731 25.03 7.61 -33.15
C GLN A 731 25.71 8.73 -32.38
N ASP A 732 25.23 9.97 -32.54
CA ASP A 732 25.78 11.12 -31.84
C ASP A 732 25.56 11.01 -30.33
N ALA A 733 24.39 10.54 -29.89
CA ALA A 733 24.09 10.38 -28.47
C ALA A 733 25.01 9.35 -27.79
N ASP A 734 25.23 8.19 -28.42
CA ASP A 734 26.16 7.17 -27.93
C ASP A 734 27.60 7.72 -27.84
N ARG A 735 28.06 8.35 -28.94
CA ARG A 735 29.39 8.99 -29.02
C ARG A 735 29.58 10.07 -27.97
N LEU A 736 28.57 10.90 -27.74
CA LEU A 736 28.61 11.95 -26.73
C LEU A 736 28.75 11.34 -25.33
N ASP A 737 28.06 10.24 -25.01
CA ASP A 737 28.20 9.56 -23.71
C ASP A 737 29.59 8.96 -23.48
N ALA A 738 30.35 8.68 -24.55
CA ALA A 738 31.71 8.18 -24.49
C ALA A 738 32.78 9.27 -24.24
N ILE A 739 32.44 10.57 -24.32
CA ILE A 739 33.38 11.69 -24.17
C ILE A 739 32.96 12.70 -23.08
N GLY A 740 33.89 13.56 -22.65
CA GLY A 740 33.68 14.50 -21.55
C GLY A 740 33.76 13.83 -20.18
N ALA A 741 32.99 14.31 -19.20
CA ALA A 741 33.08 13.83 -17.81
C ALA A 741 32.91 12.30 -17.66
N PHE A 742 31.95 11.70 -18.37
CA PHE A 742 31.75 10.25 -18.34
C PHE A 742 32.88 9.49 -19.06
N GLY A 743 33.45 10.07 -20.12
CA GLY A 743 34.66 9.53 -20.76
C GLY A 743 35.84 9.46 -19.78
N ILE A 744 36.09 10.53 -19.03
CA ILE A 744 37.13 10.60 -17.99
C ILE A 744 36.90 9.51 -16.93
N MET A 745 35.68 9.41 -16.39
CA MET A 745 35.35 8.40 -15.39
C MET A 745 35.51 6.97 -15.93
N ARG A 746 35.17 6.72 -17.20
CA ARG A 746 35.36 5.40 -17.84
C ARG A 746 36.84 5.04 -17.99
N VAL A 747 37.69 6.00 -18.33
CA VAL A 747 39.15 5.80 -18.43
C VAL A 747 39.71 5.42 -17.05
N ALA A 748 39.30 6.12 -15.99
CA ALA A 748 39.68 5.80 -14.62
C ALA A 748 39.19 4.42 -14.16
N ALA A 749 37.94 4.09 -14.44
CA ALA A 749 37.37 2.77 -14.12
C ALA A 749 38.08 1.64 -14.88
N TYR A 750 38.41 1.85 -16.15
CA TYR A 750 39.16 0.87 -16.96
C TYR A 750 40.57 0.68 -16.41
N SER A 751 41.29 1.77 -16.10
CA SER A 751 42.62 1.74 -15.48
C SER A 751 42.62 0.86 -14.23
N ALA A 752 41.66 1.07 -13.33
CA ALA A 752 41.49 0.27 -12.12
C ALA A 752 41.15 -1.21 -12.43
N ALA A 753 40.30 -1.48 -13.41
CA ALA A 753 39.82 -2.82 -13.73
C ALA A 753 40.89 -3.71 -14.39
N VAL A 754 41.72 -3.15 -15.27
CA VAL A 754 42.76 -3.93 -15.99
C VAL A 754 44.17 -3.72 -15.43
N ASN A 755 44.29 -3.04 -14.29
CA ASN A 755 45.55 -2.69 -13.65
C ASN A 755 46.54 -2.02 -14.62
N ARG A 756 46.04 -1.09 -15.45
CA ARG A 756 46.83 -0.33 -16.42
C ARG A 756 47.04 1.10 -15.89
N PRO A 757 48.24 1.69 -15.99
CA PRO A 757 48.47 3.07 -15.57
C PRO A 757 47.49 4.04 -16.24
N LEU A 758 46.92 4.95 -15.46
CA LEU A 758 45.93 5.91 -15.96
C LEU A 758 46.52 6.79 -17.07
N HIS A 759 47.70 7.34 -16.80
CA HIS A 759 48.47 8.20 -17.70
C HIS A 759 49.97 7.96 -17.46
N THR A 760 50.80 8.13 -18.49
CA THR A 760 52.26 8.00 -18.43
C THR A 760 52.91 9.08 -19.29
N PRO A 761 54.06 9.64 -18.89
CA PRO A 761 54.79 10.61 -19.69
C PRO A 761 55.17 10.08 -21.08
N PRO A 762 55.35 10.96 -22.08
CA PRO A 762 55.73 10.57 -23.44
C PRO A 762 57.09 9.86 -23.55
N ASP A 763 57.95 10.00 -22.55
CA ASP A 763 59.34 9.56 -22.49
C ASP A 763 59.57 8.32 -21.59
N ASP A 764 58.55 7.81 -20.91
CA ASP A 764 58.68 6.60 -20.08
C ASP A 764 58.66 5.31 -20.95
N SER A 765 59.81 4.69 -21.12
CA SER A 765 60.00 3.50 -21.96
C SER A 765 59.45 2.19 -21.36
N ASN A 766 58.96 2.18 -20.12
CA ASN A 766 58.57 0.95 -19.42
C ASN A 766 57.09 0.57 -19.55
N VAL A 767 56.24 1.42 -20.14
CA VAL A 767 54.81 1.15 -20.34
C VAL A 767 54.46 1.40 -21.80
N SER A 768 53.99 0.36 -22.50
CA SER A 768 53.72 0.45 -23.94
C SER A 768 52.48 1.28 -24.29
N GLU A 769 51.51 1.41 -23.39
CA GLU A 769 50.26 2.19 -23.59
C GLU A 769 49.52 2.42 -22.25
N SER A 770 49.25 3.67 -21.86
CA SER A 770 48.39 4.04 -20.71
C SER A 770 46.88 3.90 -21.03
N SER A 771 46.02 3.99 -20.02
CA SER A 771 44.56 3.98 -20.23
C SER A 771 44.09 5.22 -21.01
N VAL A 772 44.67 6.40 -20.75
CA VAL A 772 44.41 7.60 -21.55
C VAL A 772 44.80 7.38 -23.01
N GLN A 773 45.97 6.77 -23.27
CA GLN A 773 46.41 6.45 -24.63
C GLN A 773 45.50 5.41 -25.31
N HIS A 774 45.07 4.39 -24.58
CA HIS A 774 44.13 3.36 -25.07
C HIS A 774 42.81 3.95 -25.59
N PHE A 775 42.32 5.00 -24.93
CA PHE A 775 41.09 5.69 -25.32
C PHE A 775 41.36 6.94 -26.17
N HIS A 776 42.61 7.28 -26.49
CA HIS A 776 42.99 8.56 -27.11
C HIS A 776 42.18 8.89 -28.37
N ASP A 777 42.07 7.93 -29.28
CA ASP A 777 41.28 8.08 -30.51
C ASP A 777 39.80 8.33 -30.22
N LYS A 778 39.24 7.65 -29.22
CA LYS A 778 37.84 7.84 -28.79
C LYS A 778 37.65 9.20 -28.12
N LEU A 779 38.58 9.63 -27.27
CA LEU A 779 38.46 10.86 -26.51
C LEU A 779 38.63 12.12 -27.36
N LEU A 780 39.51 12.09 -28.37
CA LEU A 780 39.89 13.29 -29.12
C LEU A 780 39.32 13.34 -30.55
N HIS A 781 39.08 12.21 -31.20
CA HIS A 781 38.65 12.20 -32.61
C HIS A 781 37.15 11.95 -32.80
N ILE A 782 36.41 11.55 -31.76
CA ILE A 782 34.96 11.33 -31.85
C ILE A 782 34.19 12.60 -32.22
N LYS A 783 34.60 13.79 -31.75
CA LYS A 783 33.90 15.05 -32.04
C LYS A 783 33.75 15.32 -33.54
N GLY A 784 34.79 15.00 -34.32
CA GLY A 784 34.83 15.23 -35.77
C GLY A 784 33.91 14.31 -36.56
N ARG A 785 33.23 13.39 -35.88
CA ARG A 785 32.33 12.39 -36.46
C ARG A 785 30.88 12.55 -36.01
N LEU A 786 30.57 13.65 -35.31
CA LEU A 786 29.21 13.98 -34.93
C LEU A 786 28.46 14.57 -36.14
N LYS A 787 27.29 14.02 -36.41
CA LYS A 787 26.55 14.22 -37.66
C LYS A 787 25.50 15.31 -37.54
N THR A 788 24.86 15.42 -36.38
CA THR A 788 23.86 16.45 -36.08
C THR A 788 24.54 17.78 -35.70
N PRO A 789 23.97 18.94 -36.04
CA PRO A 789 24.52 20.25 -35.67
C PRO A 789 24.68 20.41 -34.15
N GLN A 790 23.65 20.06 -33.38
CA GLN A 790 23.65 20.14 -31.92
C GLN A 790 24.59 19.09 -31.30
N GLY A 791 24.73 17.93 -31.95
CA GLY A 791 25.72 16.93 -31.57
C GLY A 791 27.12 17.52 -31.64
N ARG A 792 27.49 18.15 -32.77
CA ARG A 792 28.79 18.82 -32.94
C ARG A 792 29.06 19.88 -31.86
N GLU A 793 28.08 20.72 -31.56
CA GLU A 793 28.20 21.75 -30.52
C GLU A 793 28.47 21.14 -29.14
N LEU A 794 27.68 20.14 -28.73
CA LEU A 794 27.90 19.42 -27.47
C LEU A 794 29.24 18.66 -27.47
N GLY A 795 29.66 18.15 -28.62
CA GLY A 795 30.92 17.46 -28.81
C GLY A 795 32.11 18.37 -28.60
N ASP A 796 32.06 19.60 -29.13
CA ASP A 796 33.09 20.60 -28.94
C ASP A 796 33.20 20.99 -27.46
N GLN A 797 32.08 21.22 -26.78
CA GLN A 797 32.07 21.50 -25.33
C GLN A 797 32.69 20.37 -24.52
N ARG A 798 32.27 19.12 -24.75
CA ARG A 798 32.80 17.95 -24.05
C ARG A 798 34.27 17.69 -24.38
N HIS A 799 34.70 18.00 -25.60
CA HIS A 799 36.09 17.88 -25.98
C HIS A 799 36.99 18.94 -25.33
N GLN A 800 36.52 20.18 -25.18
CA GLN A 800 37.27 21.19 -24.41
C GLN A 800 37.50 20.75 -22.96
N LEU A 801 36.49 20.14 -22.34
CA LEU A 801 36.64 19.53 -21.01
C LEU A 801 37.70 18.42 -21.00
N MET A 802 37.73 17.57 -22.04
CA MET A 802 38.77 16.54 -22.16
C MET A 802 40.17 17.13 -22.27
N LEU A 803 40.36 18.16 -23.11
CA LEU A 803 41.66 18.82 -23.27
C LEU A 803 42.12 19.49 -21.98
N GLN A 804 41.20 20.15 -21.26
CA GLN A 804 41.49 20.76 -19.96
C GLN A 804 41.87 19.71 -18.91
N PHE A 805 41.19 18.57 -18.91
CA PHE A 805 41.52 17.47 -18.01
C PHE A 805 42.90 16.89 -18.32
N LEU A 806 43.22 16.64 -19.59
CA LEU A 806 44.54 16.11 -19.99
C LEU A 806 45.67 17.11 -19.65
N ASP A 807 45.49 18.40 -19.96
CA ASP A 807 46.45 19.46 -19.60
C ASP A 807 46.64 19.59 -18.08
N ALA A 808 45.58 19.41 -17.29
CA ALA A 808 45.69 19.39 -15.83
C ALA A 808 46.47 18.17 -15.33
N VAL A 809 46.21 16.98 -15.89
CA VAL A 809 46.95 15.76 -15.56
C VAL A 809 48.43 15.90 -15.90
N ASP A 810 48.77 16.42 -17.08
CA ASP A 810 50.16 16.65 -17.51
C ASP A 810 50.87 17.63 -16.56
N LYS A 811 50.23 18.76 -16.22
CA LYS A 811 50.79 19.76 -15.28
C LYS A 811 51.01 19.24 -13.86
N GLU A 812 50.10 18.42 -13.35
CA GLU A 812 50.23 17.81 -12.03
C GLU A 812 51.36 16.76 -12.01
N TYR A 813 51.61 16.09 -13.14
CA TYR A 813 52.69 15.13 -13.30
C TYR A 813 54.07 15.81 -13.37
N ASP A 814 54.17 16.97 -14.03
CA ASP A 814 55.42 17.72 -14.25
C ASP A 814 55.90 18.54 -13.02
N VAL A 815 55.20 18.48 -11.89
CA VAL A 815 55.48 19.17 -10.59
C VAL A 815 56.42 20.38 -10.71
N LEU A 816 55.94 21.47 -11.30
CA LEU A 816 56.63 22.75 -11.23
C LEU A 816 56.30 23.42 -9.89
N ILE A 817 57.12 23.18 -8.87
CA ILE A 817 57.04 23.97 -7.63
C ILE A 817 57.38 25.42 -8.01
N PRO A 818 56.48 26.39 -7.80
CA PRO A 818 56.84 27.79 -7.99
C PRO A 818 57.94 28.13 -6.98
N THR A 819 59.16 28.34 -7.47
CA THR A 819 60.22 28.94 -6.67
C THR A 819 59.88 30.41 -6.49
N ASN A 820 59.06 30.70 -5.47
CA ASN A 820 58.99 32.05 -4.93
C ASN A 820 60.40 32.36 -4.39
N VAL A 821 60.99 33.44 -4.90
CA VAL A 821 62.17 34.10 -4.33
C VAL A 821 61.96 34.34 -2.84
#